data_AF-A0A219AKF9-F1
#
_entry.id   AF-A0A219AKF9-F1
#
_cell.length_a   1.000
_cell.length_b   1.000
_cell.length_c   1.000
_cell.angle_alpha   90.00
_cell.angle_beta   90.00
_cell.angle_gamma   90.00
#
_symmetry.space_group_name_H-M   'P 1'
#
loop_
_entity.id
_entity.type
_entity.pdbx_description
1 polymer ?
#
loop_
_entity_poly.entity_id
_entity_poly.type
_entity_poly.pdbx_seq_one_letter_code
_entity_poly.pdbx_strand_id
1 'polypeptide(L)'
;MRKENIVLFISVIVVSLLCIGAISATDVSSDVQNQSVVNDNTILNENNDDSFTDLNNKVIDDDTCNINLDSNYTYYDTDSNLKDTGIVINKDLTIKGADGADVTIDAKDESKIFVINKGVTVTLDSLTFKNANSDFGSAITNYGTLILKNCSFINNTAVSRGAGVYNGNGFVTVSGSTFDGNDIVDRSRNVDNGGAAIFNMAGTVVVSDSRFTNNLKDLVPRKGNAGDLVDAVVCSIDGNVSVADSEFVNNSGCYGAAIYSGSYSDDVLSNLTVVNSNFVNNTALFGNCIFADFNTVLNVDSCSFVNNTASGIGSPGTDASSGAAISGTSPKSVVIKNSLFENNTAKQGGAIKIVGSFADINNCSFVNNTAKDLGGAIIGINTELNVKDSKFIDNTAENYAGAIFNSTSPLSLENNTFINNTPYDFYGFDSNIKIIVNNIVYGKDAEILVNLTGYNNIGLNKTVKVTVNGKEYEVDTTDGIGKLIVSGLAINPNVEVLANFPGDGEYKSSSASSTFSVSQYDINIIIDVDENGTVIVKLFDKEGNPIADAPITYSINGTDAGNLITDVNGTASVNDLVGKMDFAVNYAGNESYLGSSASDKIIIVVKAPVRHNTQIVSSDFNQMAVDFYNGERGGYFTVVLRDVNGTVLANKPVSIGFNGVVYNVTTDEKGVAKLQINLAWSGIYTFAVAFLGDDDYTGSFVVNKITITKKPTVLSVPAKTFGVYNKNKVIVVTLKGKKAIGNSYVNAVGRTVKVTVNGKTYTAKTNSKGVANIKVSINKRGTYTVTTRFAGDSLFEAKTTTSKLYIK
;
A
#
# COMPACT_ATOMS: atom_id res chain seq x y z
N MET A 1 67.95 7.63 -0.28
CA MET A 1 68.32 9.03 -0.62
C MET A 1 67.14 9.91 -0.26
N ARG A 2 67.35 11.01 0.49
CA ARG A 2 66.35 12.04 0.90
C ARG A 2 65.05 11.50 1.55
N LYS A 3 64.78 11.60 2.87
CA LYS A 3 65.26 12.53 3.92
C LYS A 3 64.96 14.01 3.55
N GLU A 4 64.47 14.90 4.41
CA GLU A 4 63.93 14.84 5.77
C GLU A 4 62.37 14.92 5.69
N ASN A 5 61.54 14.89 6.75
CA ASN A 5 61.77 14.96 8.20
C ASN A 5 60.71 14.16 9.00
N ILE A 6 60.89 14.07 10.32
CA ILE A 6 59.92 13.63 11.35
C ILE A 6 60.10 14.60 12.54
N VAL A 7 59.02 15.11 13.14
CA VAL A 7 59.06 15.52 14.56
C VAL A 7 57.84 14.93 15.27
N LEU A 8 58.17 14.15 16.29
CA LEU A 8 57.29 13.41 17.19
C LEU A 8 57.27 14.16 18.52
N PHE A 9 56.14 14.27 19.20
CA PHE A 9 56.15 14.30 20.66
C PHE A 9 55.02 13.47 21.24
N ILE A 10 55.35 12.76 22.32
CA ILE A 10 54.56 11.71 22.95
C ILE A 10 54.06 12.17 24.32
N SER A 11 52.84 11.76 24.63
CA SER A 11 52.21 11.50 25.93
C SER A 11 52.87 12.01 27.22
N VAL A 12 52.04 12.64 28.08
CA VAL A 12 52.16 12.57 29.54
C VAL A 12 50.82 12.12 30.13
N ILE A 13 50.88 11.22 31.10
CA ILE A 13 49.74 10.63 31.82
C ILE A 13 49.99 10.79 33.33
N VAL A 14 48.97 11.23 34.06
CA VAL A 14 48.78 11.11 35.54
C VAL A 14 49.78 11.86 36.46
N VAL A 15 49.25 12.66 37.39
CA VAL A 15 49.24 12.37 38.85
C VAL A 15 48.25 13.33 39.53
N SER A 16 47.31 12.77 40.28
CA SER A 16 46.45 13.46 41.25
C SER A 16 47.24 13.84 42.50
N LEU A 17 47.03 15.05 43.04
CA LEU A 17 47.52 15.41 44.37
C LEU A 17 46.44 16.09 45.20
N LEU A 18 46.16 15.46 46.35
CA LEU A 18 45.29 15.96 47.40
C LEU A 18 45.95 17.14 48.13
N CYS A 19 45.18 18.17 48.46
CA CYS A 19 45.49 19.05 49.57
C CYS A 19 44.39 18.93 50.64
N ILE A 20 44.78 18.41 51.80
CA ILE A 20 43.98 18.33 53.03
C ILE A 20 44.40 19.48 53.94
N GLY A 21 43.44 20.19 54.53
CA GLY A 21 43.64 21.24 55.52
C GLY A 21 42.66 22.40 55.27
N ALA A 22 41.91 22.93 56.25
CA ALA A 22 42.05 22.79 57.70
C ALA A 22 40.73 22.48 58.43
N ILE A 23 40.87 22.00 59.66
CA ILE A 23 39.79 21.81 60.64
C ILE A 23 39.65 23.10 61.46
N SER A 24 38.45 23.67 61.55
CA SER A 24 37.77 23.90 62.84
C SER A 24 36.40 24.56 62.67
N ALA A 25 35.35 23.88 63.09
CA ALA A 25 34.11 24.50 63.54
C ALA A 25 33.64 23.73 64.77
N THR A 26 33.68 24.36 65.93
CA THR A 26 33.06 23.84 67.16
C THR A 26 31.84 24.69 67.47
N ASP A 27 30.67 24.09 67.33
CA ASP A 27 29.44 24.67 67.88
C ASP A 27 29.57 24.81 69.41
N VAL A 28 29.35 26.03 69.90
CA VAL A 28 28.89 26.26 71.28
C VAL A 28 27.81 27.34 71.22
N SER A 29 26.58 26.95 71.53
CA SER A 29 25.48 27.88 71.74
C SER A 29 25.38 28.28 73.21
N SER A 30 25.11 29.57 73.47
CA SER A 30 24.25 29.98 74.58
C SER A 30 23.89 31.48 74.49
N ASP A 31 22.59 31.76 74.46
CA ASP A 31 21.98 33.06 74.78
C ASP A 31 22.58 33.73 76.03
N VAL A 32 22.87 35.03 75.96
CA VAL A 32 22.54 36.01 77.03
C VAL A 32 22.19 37.36 76.39
N GLN A 33 21.15 38.02 76.90
CA GLN A 33 20.66 39.31 76.41
C GLN A 33 21.48 40.53 76.84
N ASN A 34 21.57 41.49 75.90
CA ASN A 34 21.31 42.93 76.07
C ASN A 34 21.77 43.62 77.37
N GLN A 35 22.82 44.44 77.27
CA GLN A 35 22.82 45.73 77.97
C GLN A 35 23.65 46.79 77.23
N SER A 36 23.04 47.96 77.03
CA SER A 36 23.68 49.15 76.46
C SER A 36 24.72 49.74 77.42
N VAL A 37 25.95 49.90 76.96
CA VAL A 37 26.92 50.82 77.57
C VAL A 37 27.46 51.74 76.48
N VAL A 38 27.25 53.05 76.65
CA VAL A 38 27.92 54.07 75.85
C VAL A 38 29.39 54.07 76.25
N ASN A 39 30.27 53.63 75.35
CA ASN A 39 31.70 53.82 75.48
C ASN A 39 32.20 54.68 74.31
N ASP A 40 32.57 55.90 74.65
CA ASP A 40 33.42 56.77 73.85
C ASP A 40 34.83 56.15 73.85
N ASN A 41 35.06 55.23 72.90
CA ASN A 41 36.34 54.56 72.69
C ASN A 41 36.69 54.66 71.21
N THR A 42 37.71 55.44 70.89
CA THR A 42 38.49 55.29 69.67
C THR A 42 38.92 53.83 69.53
N ILE A 43 38.34 53.12 68.57
CA ILE A 43 38.77 51.77 68.22
C ILE A 43 40.18 51.89 67.66
N LEU A 44 41.17 51.55 68.48
CA LEU A 44 42.54 51.36 68.03
C LEU A 44 42.56 50.12 67.15
N ASN A 45 42.53 50.38 65.85
CA ASN A 45 42.82 49.52 64.73
C ASN A 45 43.62 48.25 65.11
N GLU A 46 43.00 47.08 65.03
CA GLU A 46 43.64 45.81 65.40
C GLU A 46 44.72 45.35 64.38
N ASN A 47 44.81 45.99 63.20
CA ASN A 47 45.73 45.61 62.11
C ASN A 47 46.73 46.70 61.66
N ASN A 48 46.58 47.97 62.08
CA ASN A 48 47.28 49.14 61.52
C ASN A 48 47.00 49.44 60.02
N ASP A 49 45.85 49.01 59.46
CA ASP A 49 45.43 49.40 58.11
C ASP A 49 45.05 50.91 58.03
N ASP A 50 45.30 51.59 56.92
CA ASP A 50 44.81 52.96 56.69
C ASP A 50 43.27 52.96 56.47
N SER A 51 42.58 54.08 56.70
CA SER A 51 41.12 54.19 56.46
C SER A 51 40.75 54.47 54.99
N PHE A 52 39.48 54.31 54.61
CA PHE A 52 39.01 54.76 53.28
C PHE A 52 39.11 56.29 53.14
N THR A 53 38.97 57.05 54.23
CA THR A 53 39.24 58.49 54.24
C THR A 53 40.70 58.80 53.91
N ASP A 54 41.66 58.03 54.44
CA ASP A 54 43.08 58.21 54.12
C ASP A 54 43.38 57.90 52.65
N LEU A 55 42.79 56.85 52.08
CA LEU A 55 42.88 56.53 50.64
C LEU A 55 42.27 57.65 49.79
N ASN A 56 41.09 58.15 50.19
CA ASN A 56 40.40 59.23 49.50
C ASN A 56 41.23 60.52 49.48
N ASN A 57 41.88 60.86 50.60
CA ASN A 57 42.80 62.00 50.68
C ASN A 57 44.01 61.80 49.75
N LYS A 58 44.65 60.61 49.76
CA LYS A 58 45.72 60.28 48.80
C LYS A 58 45.26 60.44 47.34
N VAL A 59 44.04 60.03 47.01
CA VAL A 59 43.46 60.17 45.65
C VAL A 59 43.18 61.63 45.27
N ILE A 60 42.61 62.43 46.19
CA ILE A 60 42.26 63.82 45.91
C ILE A 60 43.52 64.69 45.81
N ASP A 61 44.43 64.59 46.78
CA ASP A 61 45.58 65.48 46.95
C ASP A 61 46.76 65.17 46.01
N ASP A 62 46.75 64.04 45.30
CA ASP A 62 47.83 63.68 44.37
C ASP A 62 47.85 64.54 43.09
N ASP A 63 48.77 65.51 43.03
CA ASP A 63 49.08 66.27 41.81
C ASP A 63 49.96 65.50 40.80
N THR A 64 50.46 64.30 41.14
CA THR A 64 51.41 63.56 40.29
C THR A 64 50.77 62.56 39.31
N CYS A 65 49.47 62.30 39.46
CA CYS A 65 48.71 61.24 38.77
C CYS A 65 49.28 59.81 38.98
N ASN A 66 50.07 59.57 40.03
CA ASN A 66 50.79 58.32 40.28
C ASN A 66 50.90 58.01 41.78
N ILE A 67 49.99 57.20 42.28
CA ILE A 67 49.92 56.77 43.68
C ILE A 67 50.51 55.37 43.82
N ASN A 68 51.49 55.24 44.71
CA ASN A 68 51.99 53.93 45.17
C ASN A 68 51.42 53.69 46.57
N LEU A 69 50.79 52.54 46.78
CA LEU A 69 50.23 52.12 48.06
C LEU A 69 51.16 51.10 48.73
N ASP A 70 51.50 51.36 49.99
CA ASP A 70 52.35 50.53 50.84
C ASP A 70 51.65 50.02 52.11
N SER A 71 50.46 50.55 52.41
CA SER A 71 49.52 50.08 53.43
C SER A 71 48.34 49.31 52.80
N ASN A 72 47.67 48.48 53.60
CA ASN A 72 46.29 48.08 53.32
C ASN A 72 45.32 49.23 53.67
N TYR A 73 44.12 49.17 53.09
CA TYR A 73 43.04 50.12 53.34
C TYR A 73 41.78 49.39 53.76
N THR A 74 41.25 49.73 54.93
CA THR A 74 40.05 49.07 55.49
C THR A 74 38.96 50.13 55.72
N TYR A 75 37.73 49.81 55.35
CA TYR A 75 36.57 50.66 55.62
C TYR A 75 36.18 50.59 57.10
N TYR A 76 35.99 51.75 57.73
CA TYR A 76 35.53 51.87 59.11
C TYR A 76 34.24 52.71 59.19
N ASP A 77 33.51 52.65 60.31
CA ASP A 77 32.28 53.46 60.53
C ASP A 77 32.53 54.98 60.39
N THR A 78 33.77 55.43 60.61
CA THR A 78 34.20 56.82 60.38
C THR A 78 34.18 57.24 58.91
N ASP A 79 34.26 56.29 57.98
CA ASP A 79 34.21 56.49 56.52
C ASP A 79 32.77 56.56 55.97
N SER A 80 31.77 56.74 56.85
CA SER A 80 30.32 56.78 56.50
C SER A 80 29.93 57.76 55.39
N ASN A 81 30.74 58.79 55.11
CA ASN A 81 30.56 59.73 53.99
C ASN A 81 30.93 59.15 52.61
N LEU A 82 31.67 58.02 52.58
CA LEU A 82 32.11 57.31 51.39
C LEU A 82 31.27 56.06 51.09
N LYS A 83 30.40 55.63 52.02
CA LYS A 83 29.64 54.36 51.95
C LYS A 83 28.95 54.11 50.60
N ASP A 84 28.07 55.03 50.20
CA ASP A 84 27.26 54.92 48.98
C ASP A 84 27.97 55.50 47.74
N THR A 85 28.92 56.42 47.95
CA THR A 85 29.57 57.22 46.92
C THR A 85 30.86 56.61 46.40
N GLY A 86 31.57 55.85 47.23
CA GLY A 86 32.95 55.42 47.00
C GLY A 86 33.92 56.59 46.88
N ILE A 87 35.18 56.26 46.59
CA ILE A 87 36.24 57.20 46.29
C ILE A 87 36.13 57.60 44.81
N VAL A 88 35.82 58.88 44.56
CA VAL A 88 35.54 59.39 43.21
C VAL A 88 36.82 59.84 42.52
N ILE A 89 37.20 59.17 41.43
CA ILE A 89 38.34 59.52 40.59
C ILE A 89 37.86 60.34 39.38
N ASN A 90 38.27 61.61 39.34
CA ASN A 90 37.84 62.61 38.35
C ASN A 90 39.00 63.19 37.51
N LYS A 91 40.17 62.56 37.57
CA LYS A 91 41.40 62.89 36.83
C LYS A 91 42.05 61.61 36.32
N ASP A 92 42.91 61.72 35.31
CA ASP A 92 43.75 60.59 34.89
C ASP A 92 44.66 60.20 36.07
N LEU A 93 44.76 58.90 36.37
CA LEU A 93 45.40 58.42 37.59
C LEU A 93 45.95 57.00 37.45
N THR A 94 47.15 56.75 37.94
CA THR A 94 47.65 55.39 38.19
C THR A 94 47.70 55.14 39.70
N ILE A 95 47.11 54.05 40.17
CA ILE A 95 47.24 53.57 41.55
C ILE A 95 47.85 52.16 41.47
N LYS A 96 48.97 51.93 42.16
CA LYS A 96 49.59 50.60 42.20
C LYS A 96 49.99 50.17 43.61
N GLY A 97 50.02 48.86 43.84
CA GLY A 97 50.75 48.29 44.97
C GLY A 97 52.25 48.61 44.87
N ALA A 98 52.88 48.87 46.01
CA ALA A 98 54.33 48.96 46.10
C ALA A 98 54.98 47.62 45.77
N ASP A 99 56.19 47.64 45.21
CA ASP A 99 56.85 46.43 44.68
C ASP A 99 57.03 45.36 45.78
N GLY A 100 56.26 44.27 45.69
CA GLY A 100 56.26 43.17 46.67
C GLY A 100 55.26 43.31 47.84
N ALA A 101 54.44 44.36 47.86
CA ALA A 101 53.33 44.50 48.80
C ALA A 101 52.02 43.91 48.23
N ASP A 102 51.33 43.08 49.00
CA ASP A 102 49.97 42.61 48.71
C ASP A 102 48.96 43.61 49.30
N VAL A 103 48.71 44.70 48.57
CA VAL A 103 47.83 45.79 49.03
C VAL A 103 46.37 45.38 48.90
N THR A 104 45.72 45.20 50.04
CA THR A 104 44.28 44.95 50.13
C THR A 104 43.50 46.24 50.41
N ILE A 105 42.40 46.43 49.69
CA ILE A 105 41.37 47.43 49.94
C ILE A 105 40.09 46.66 50.33
N ASP A 106 39.79 46.64 51.63
CA ASP A 106 38.71 45.89 52.28
C ASP A 106 37.52 46.81 52.58
N ALA A 107 36.42 46.65 51.84
CA ALA A 107 35.20 47.42 52.07
C ALA A 107 34.25 46.82 53.12
N LYS A 108 34.66 45.74 53.80
CA LYS A 108 34.04 45.17 55.01
C LYS A 108 32.54 44.79 54.89
N ASP A 109 32.07 44.53 53.68
CA ASP A 109 30.68 44.31 53.30
C ASP A 109 29.77 45.54 53.51
N GLU A 110 30.38 46.72 53.67
CA GLU A 110 29.70 47.97 54.03
C GLU A 110 29.66 49.01 52.90
N SER A 111 30.67 49.05 52.01
CA SER A 111 30.89 50.20 51.11
C SER A 111 31.18 49.84 49.65
N LYS A 112 30.96 50.82 48.77
CA LYS A 112 31.63 50.89 47.46
C LYS A 112 33.10 51.30 47.60
N ILE A 113 33.99 50.86 46.70
CA ILE A 113 35.41 51.28 46.70
C ILE A 113 35.66 52.46 45.75
N PHE A 114 35.63 52.29 44.42
CA PHE A 114 35.99 53.35 43.45
C PHE A 114 34.86 53.71 42.49
N VAL A 115 34.76 55.01 42.15
CA VAL A 115 33.91 55.53 41.06
C VAL A 115 34.75 56.33 40.08
N ILE A 116 34.86 55.87 38.84
CA ILE A 116 35.66 56.48 37.78
C ILE A 116 34.75 57.29 36.86
N ASN A 117 34.98 58.60 36.80
CA ASN A 117 34.16 59.52 36.02
C ASN A 117 34.35 59.36 34.50
N LYS A 118 33.38 59.89 33.75
CA LYS A 118 33.46 59.91 32.28
C LYS A 118 34.60 60.79 31.79
N GLY A 119 35.38 60.27 30.84
CA GLY A 119 36.41 61.02 30.13
C GLY A 119 37.80 61.01 30.78
N VAL A 120 38.01 60.22 31.84
CA VAL A 120 39.33 60.01 32.45
C VAL A 120 39.82 58.57 32.30
N THR A 121 41.13 58.37 32.44
CA THR A 121 41.81 57.08 32.35
C THR A 121 42.44 56.72 33.68
N VAL A 122 42.01 55.59 34.26
CA VAL A 122 42.51 55.08 35.53
C VAL A 122 43.20 53.74 35.32
N THR A 123 44.44 53.61 35.76
CA THR A 123 45.17 52.34 35.81
C THR A 123 45.27 51.88 37.26
N LEU A 124 44.84 50.66 37.53
CA LEU A 124 44.99 49.98 38.82
C LEU A 124 45.88 48.76 38.61
N ASP A 125 46.98 48.65 39.36
CA ASP A 125 47.99 47.58 39.18
C ASP A 125 48.35 46.92 40.51
N SER A 126 48.25 45.59 40.57
CA SER A 126 48.68 44.78 41.72
C SER A 126 47.99 45.18 43.03
N LEU A 127 46.66 45.22 43.00
CA LEU A 127 45.77 45.57 44.12
C LEU A 127 44.69 44.50 44.34
N THR A 128 44.36 44.22 45.59
CA THR A 128 43.29 43.31 46.00
C THR A 128 42.06 44.08 46.50
N PHE A 129 40.94 43.99 45.79
CA PHE A 129 39.63 44.55 46.16
C PHE A 129 38.76 43.46 46.77
N LYS A 130 38.33 43.61 48.03
CA LYS A 130 37.50 42.59 48.67
C LYS A 130 36.35 43.15 49.50
N ASN A 131 35.34 42.30 49.67
CA ASN A 131 34.17 42.55 50.52
C ASN A 131 33.49 43.90 50.20
N ALA A 132 33.47 44.33 48.94
CA ALA A 132 32.74 45.52 48.55
C ALA A 132 31.25 45.23 48.43
N ASN A 133 30.39 46.15 48.90
CA ASN A 133 28.95 45.98 48.90
C ASN A 133 28.22 47.28 48.53
N SER A 134 27.42 47.24 47.47
CA SER A 134 26.61 48.35 46.98
C SER A 134 25.56 47.84 45.99
N ASP A 135 24.68 48.71 45.48
CA ASP A 135 23.69 48.31 44.47
C ASP A 135 24.34 47.96 43.11
N PHE A 136 25.12 48.89 42.56
CA PHE A 136 25.80 48.77 41.26
C PHE A 136 27.30 49.04 41.40
N GLY A 137 28.18 48.18 40.88
CA GLY A 137 29.61 48.48 40.77
C GLY A 137 30.31 48.54 42.12
N SER A 138 30.22 47.47 42.92
CA SER A 138 30.61 47.48 44.34
C SER A 138 32.09 47.73 44.57
N ALA A 139 32.99 46.93 44.01
CA ALA A 139 34.40 47.32 44.04
C ALA A 139 34.62 48.53 43.12
N ILE A 140 34.20 48.49 41.85
CA ILE A 140 34.42 49.61 40.92
C ILE A 140 33.18 49.92 40.07
N THR A 141 32.80 51.20 40.02
CA THR A 141 31.90 51.76 39.01
C THR A 141 32.70 52.57 37.99
N ASN A 142 32.64 52.22 36.71
CA ASN A 142 33.37 52.91 35.63
C ASN A 142 32.44 53.56 34.60
N TYR A 143 32.68 54.85 34.31
CA TYR A 143 32.12 55.59 33.18
C TYR A 143 33.21 56.12 32.22
N GLY A 144 34.49 55.89 32.54
CA GLY A 144 35.66 56.33 31.78
C GLY A 144 36.43 55.16 31.16
N THR A 145 37.75 55.26 31.17
CA THR A 145 38.67 54.19 30.78
C THR A 145 39.31 53.60 32.03
N LEU A 146 39.12 52.31 32.27
CA LEU A 146 39.71 51.56 33.38
C LEU A 146 40.68 50.49 32.85
N ILE A 147 41.87 50.43 33.40
CA ILE A 147 42.90 49.44 33.08
C ILE A 147 43.26 48.70 34.37
N LEU A 148 42.89 47.42 34.45
CA LEU A 148 43.17 46.51 35.56
C LEU A 148 44.34 45.58 35.19
N LYS A 149 45.38 45.57 36.02
CA LYS A 149 46.59 44.75 35.85
C LYS A 149 46.88 44.00 37.13
N ASN A 150 47.00 42.67 37.06
CA ASN A 150 47.38 41.84 38.21
C ASN A 150 46.49 42.08 39.45
N CYS A 151 45.24 42.52 39.26
CA CYS A 151 44.33 42.84 40.35
C CYS A 151 43.56 41.59 40.81
N SER A 152 43.18 41.55 42.08
CA SER A 152 42.29 40.52 42.62
C SER A 152 40.97 41.13 43.07
N PHE A 153 39.85 40.53 42.72
CA PHE A 153 38.51 40.90 43.16
C PHE A 153 37.91 39.71 43.90
N ILE A 154 37.86 39.79 45.24
CA ILE A 154 37.58 38.65 46.12
C ILE A 154 36.32 38.90 46.94
N ASN A 155 35.33 38.01 46.84
CA ASN A 155 34.08 38.06 47.62
C ASN A 155 33.33 39.41 47.55
N ASN A 156 33.49 40.18 46.48
CA ASN A 156 32.70 41.40 46.32
C ASN A 156 31.25 41.03 45.97
N THR A 157 30.33 41.80 46.49
CA THR A 157 28.89 41.52 46.43
C THR A 157 28.17 42.75 45.89
N ALA A 158 27.29 42.60 44.90
CA ALA A 158 26.39 43.68 44.50
C ALA A 158 24.95 43.28 44.74
N VAL A 159 24.08 44.25 45.00
CA VAL A 159 22.63 43.96 45.05
C VAL A 159 22.18 43.52 43.67
N SER A 160 22.46 44.30 42.63
CA SER A 160 21.91 44.04 41.29
C SER A 160 22.97 43.75 40.22
N ARG A 161 24.03 44.57 40.08
CA ARG A 161 24.96 44.45 38.94
C ARG A 161 26.40 44.84 39.23
N GLY A 162 27.35 44.05 38.72
CA GLY A 162 28.77 44.43 38.70
C GLY A 162 29.43 44.40 40.08
N ALA A 163 29.54 43.23 40.72
CA ALA A 163 30.09 43.18 42.08
C ALA A 163 31.60 43.49 42.11
N GLY A 164 32.38 42.94 41.19
CA GLY A 164 33.72 43.44 40.88
C GLY A 164 33.68 44.79 40.15
N VAL A 165 33.18 44.81 38.92
CA VAL A 165 33.16 46.01 38.07
C VAL A 165 31.80 46.21 37.42
N TYR A 166 31.24 47.41 37.52
CA TYR A 166 30.19 47.90 36.63
C TYR A 166 30.79 48.88 35.61
N ASN A 167 30.58 48.64 34.31
CA ASN A 167 31.03 49.51 33.23
C ASN A 167 29.83 50.09 32.46
N GLY A 168 29.59 51.40 32.57
CA GLY A 168 28.49 52.08 31.89
C GLY A 168 28.99 53.02 30.81
N ASN A 169 28.82 52.66 29.53
CA ASN A 169 29.32 53.41 28.36
C ASN A 169 30.84 53.68 28.36
N GLY A 170 31.61 52.96 29.19
CA GLY A 170 33.04 53.11 29.36
C GLY A 170 33.84 51.99 28.67
N PHE A 171 35.16 52.03 28.86
CA PHE A 171 36.10 51.03 28.39
C PHE A 171 36.84 50.38 29.56
N VAL A 172 36.88 49.05 29.62
CA VAL A 172 37.64 48.30 30.63
C VAL A 172 38.64 47.37 29.94
N THR A 173 39.89 47.41 30.36
CA THR A 173 40.89 46.37 30.06
C THR A 173 41.24 45.63 31.35
N VAL A 174 41.33 44.31 31.26
CA VAL A 174 41.68 43.40 32.35
C VAL A 174 42.82 42.50 31.88
N SER A 175 43.92 42.46 32.63
CA SER A 175 45.08 41.63 32.31
C SER A 175 45.68 41.02 33.58
N GLY A 176 46.07 39.74 33.54
CA GLY A 176 46.72 39.06 34.67
C GLY A 176 45.88 38.97 35.95
N SER A 177 44.57 39.24 35.89
CA SER A 177 43.75 39.56 37.06
C SER A 177 42.84 38.40 37.46
N THR A 178 42.43 38.35 38.73
CA THR A 178 41.57 37.29 39.28
C THR A 178 40.25 37.85 39.82
N PHE A 179 39.13 37.21 39.52
CA PHE A 179 37.82 37.45 40.13
C PHE A 179 37.36 36.17 40.79
N ASP A 180 37.44 36.10 42.13
CA ASP A 180 37.12 34.91 42.92
C ASP A 180 35.95 35.15 43.89
N GLY A 181 34.98 34.25 43.89
CA GLY A 181 33.92 34.22 44.92
C GLY A 181 32.94 35.41 44.93
N ASN A 182 32.93 36.26 43.90
CA ASN A 182 32.02 37.41 43.83
C ASN A 182 30.56 36.96 43.57
N ASP A 183 29.57 37.68 44.10
CA ASP A 183 28.15 37.28 44.07
C ASP A 183 27.18 38.46 43.79
N ILE A 184 25.94 38.12 43.44
CA ILE A 184 24.81 39.05 43.28
C ILE A 184 23.66 38.63 44.21
N VAL A 185 23.15 39.57 45.01
CA VAL A 185 22.19 39.30 46.11
C VAL A 185 20.74 39.33 45.63
N ASP A 186 20.36 40.30 44.80
CA ASP A 186 19.02 40.33 44.20
C ASP A 186 18.98 39.37 43.01
N ARG A 187 18.40 38.21 43.25
CA ARG A 187 18.25 37.14 42.25
C ARG A 187 16.84 37.16 41.62
N SER A 188 16.19 38.32 41.59
CA SER A 188 14.83 38.55 41.05
C SER A 188 14.63 38.05 39.61
N ARG A 189 13.39 37.68 39.27
CA ARG A 189 12.99 37.26 37.90
C ARG A 189 12.89 38.38 36.87
N ASN A 190 12.70 39.62 37.33
CA ASN A 190 12.13 40.69 36.52
C ASN A 190 13.15 41.80 36.20
N VAL A 191 14.42 41.58 36.51
CA VAL A 191 15.52 42.52 36.32
C VAL A 191 16.72 41.72 35.85
N ASP A 192 17.35 42.15 34.76
CA ASP A 192 18.55 41.51 34.23
C ASP A 192 19.74 41.89 35.14
N ASN A 193 19.86 41.13 36.24
CA ASN A 193 20.88 41.26 37.26
C ASN A 193 22.03 40.30 36.95
N GLY A 194 23.28 40.72 37.16
CA GLY A 194 24.41 39.94 36.67
C GLY A 194 25.76 40.63 36.79
N GLY A 195 26.77 39.98 36.21
CA GLY A 195 28.13 40.49 36.21
C GLY A 195 28.76 40.45 37.59
N ALA A 196 28.71 39.29 38.27
CA ALA A 196 29.38 39.14 39.58
C ALA A 196 30.86 39.54 39.51
N ALA A 197 31.57 39.18 38.44
CA ALA A 197 32.87 39.78 38.15
C ALA A 197 32.70 41.13 37.44
N ILE A 198 32.04 41.15 36.27
CA ILE A 198 31.95 42.34 35.41
C ILE A 198 30.56 42.46 34.79
N PHE A 199 29.91 43.61 34.97
CA PHE A 199 28.71 43.99 34.22
C PHE A 199 29.02 45.12 33.23
N ASN A 200 28.68 44.95 31.96
CA ASN A 200 28.95 45.89 30.88
C ASN A 200 27.64 46.37 30.25
N MET A 201 27.39 47.68 30.29
CA MET A 201 26.19 48.33 29.75
C MET A 201 26.62 49.36 28.70
N ALA A 202 26.34 49.06 27.42
CA ALA A 202 26.72 49.90 26.26
C ALA A 202 28.21 50.28 26.18
N GLY A 203 29.08 49.51 26.84
CA GLY A 203 30.52 49.73 26.92
C GLY A 203 31.34 48.65 26.21
N THR A 204 32.66 48.70 26.39
CA THR A 204 33.58 47.67 25.89
C THR A 204 34.44 47.10 27.01
N VAL A 205 34.56 45.78 27.08
CA VAL A 205 35.42 45.05 28.01
C VAL A 205 36.40 44.17 27.22
N VAL A 206 37.69 44.28 27.54
CA VAL A 206 38.76 43.44 27.00
C VAL A 206 39.43 42.71 28.16
N VAL A 207 39.53 41.39 28.06
CA VAL A 207 40.09 40.51 29.10
C VAL A 207 41.19 39.65 28.47
N SER A 208 42.36 39.61 29.11
CA SER A 208 43.49 38.74 28.74
C SER A 208 44.12 38.10 29.99
N ASP A 209 44.70 36.91 29.86
CA ASP A 209 45.53 36.27 30.91
C ASP A 209 44.89 36.24 32.31
N SER A 210 43.55 36.14 32.40
CA SER A 210 42.79 36.40 33.62
C SER A 210 41.94 35.20 34.05
N ARG A 211 41.56 35.17 35.33
CA ARG A 211 40.91 34.01 35.96
C ARG A 211 39.62 34.42 36.67
N PHE A 212 38.54 33.72 36.37
CA PHE A 212 37.21 33.91 36.97
C PHE A 212 36.83 32.61 37.66
N THR A 213 36.83 32.60 38.98
CA THR A 213 36.68 31.37 39.77
C THR A 213 35.57 31.49 40.81
N ASN A 214 34.78 30.42 40.97
CA ASN A 214 33.81 30.27 42.07
C ASN A 214 32.78 31.42 42.23
N ASN A 215 32.57 32.26 41.21
CA ASN A 215 31.63 33.38 41.28
C ASN A 215 30.20 32.83 41.10
N LEU A 216 29.22 33.46 41.77
CA LEU A 216 27.81 33.02 41.83
C LEU A 216 27.59 31.57 42.36
N LYS A 217 28.60 30.92 42.94
CA LYS A 217 28.60 29.47 43.26
C LYS A 217 27.37 28.98 44.07
N ASP A 218 26.81 29.83 44.92
CA ASP A 218 25.69 29.53 45.82
C ASP A 218 24.31 29.76 45.18
N LEU A 219 24.23 29.76 43.84
CA LEU A 219 23.01 29.88 43.06
C LEU A 219 22.25 28.54 43.03
N VAL A 220 21.47 28.29 44.08
CA VAL A 220 20.71 27.04 44.29
C VAL A 220 19.32 27.11 43.61
N PRO A 221 18.94 26.16 42.74
CA PRO A 221 17.59 26.12 42.16
C PRO A 221 16.54 25.73 43.21
N ARG A 222 15.71 26.69 43.63
CA ARG A 222 14.62 26.43 44.59
C ARG A 222 13.42 25.76 43.92
N LYS A 223 13.01 24.59 44.43
CA LYS A 223 11.86 23.83 43.92
C LYS A 223 10.57 24.67 43.95
N GLY A 224 10.05 25.00 42.76
CA GLY A 224 8.83 25.80 42.60
C GLY A 224 9.04 27.32 42.55
N ASN A 225 10.27 27.81 42.74
CA ASN A 225 10.62 29.22 42.55
C ASN A 225 11.85 29.32 41.64
N ALA A 226 11.63 29.54 40.33
CA ALA A 226 12.73 29.85 39.41
C ALA A 226 12.98 31.36 39.38
N GLY A 227 13.19 31.92 40.57
CA GLY A 227 13.45 33.33 40.86
C GLY A 227 14.68 33.47 41.74
N ASP A 228 15.73 32.72 41.35
CA ASP A 228 17.13 33.02 41.66
C ASP A 228 17.86 33.19 40.32
N LEU A 229 17.50 34.23 39.55
CA LEU A 229 17.98 34.49 38.20
C LEU A 229 19.05 35.60 38.22
N VAL A 230 20.30 35.21 38.02
CA VAL A 230 21.43 36.13 37.82
C VAL A 230 22.16 35.68 36.56
N ASP A 231 22.28 36.55 35.55
CA ASP A 231 22.59 36.14 34.17
C ASP A 231 23.88 35.32 34.06
N ALA A 232 25.00 35.92 34.48
CA ALA A 232 26.35 35.43 34.31
C ALA A 232 27.38 36.15 35.21
N VAL A 233 28.59 35.59 35.27
CA VAL A 233 29.76 36.20 35.93
C VAL A 233 30.30 37.40 35.17
N VAL A 234 30.33 37.34 33.84
CA VAL A 234 30.52 38.47 32.94
C VAL A 234 29.23 38.67 32.14
N CYS A 235 28.52 39.77 32.37
CA CYS A 235 27.29 40.10 31.64
C CYS A 235 27.52 41.34 30.77
N SER A 236 27.09 41.31 29.51
CA SER A 236 27.21 42.43 28.56
C SER A 236 25.90 42.67 27.82
N ILE A 237 25.40 43.90 27.92
CA ILE A 237 24.16 44.35 27.27
C ILE A 237 24.47 45.57 26.41
N ASP A 238 24.03 45.53 25.15
CA ASP A 238 24.27 46.57 24.13
C ASP A 238 25.76 46.93 23.92
N GLY A 239 26.66 46.00 24.28
CA GLY A 239 28.09 46.26 24.44
C GLY A 239 29.00 45.12 23.94
N ASN A 240 30.30 45.39 23.90
CA ASN A 240 31.29 44.49 23.31
C ASN A 240 32.18 43.84 24.38
N VAL A 241 32.44 42.55 24.23
CA VAL A 241 33.34 41.77 25.11
C VAL A 241 34.33 40.98 24.25
N SER A 242 35.62 41.14 24.57
CA SER A 242 36.70 40.31 24.03
C SER A 242 37.40 39.60 25.18
N VAL A 243 37.53 38.28 25.10
CA VAL A 243 38.23 37.43 26.06
C VAL A 243 39.31 36.65 25.33
N ALA A 244 40.55 36.72 25.83
CA ALA A 244 41.68 35.96 25.33
C ALA A 244 42.42 35.27 26.50
N ASP A 245 43.02 34.11 26.25
CA ASP A 245 44.04 33.50 27.15
C ASP A 245 43.59 33.35 28.62
N SER A 246 42.28 33.15 28.87
CA SER A 246 41.67 33.28 30.20
C SER A 246 40.96 32.00 30.67
N GLU A 247 40.77 31.89 31.98
CA GLU A 247 40.12 30.73 32.63
C GLU A 247 38.81 31.12 33.33
N PHE A 248 37.75 30.34 33.09
CA PHE A 248 36.49 30.40 33.82
C PHE A 248 36.24 29.03 34.46
N VAL A 249 36.35 28.94 35.79
CA VAL A 249 36.33 27.67 36.52
C VAL A 249 35.34 27.68 37.69
N ASN A 250 34.49 26.65 37.78
CA ASN A 250 33.49 26.47 38.85
C ASN A 250 32.53 27.66 39.02
N ASN A 251 32.30 28.46 37.99
CA ASN A 251 31.34 29.57 38.07
C ASN A 251 29.90 29.07 37.90
N SER A 252 28.95 29.88 38.36
CA SER A 252 27.52 29.61 38.20
C SER A 252 26.77 30.74 37.51
N GLY A 253 25.51 30.50 37.11
CA GLY A 253 24.66 31.51 36.50
C GLY A 253 23.28 31.00 36.08
N CYS A 254 22.42 31.92 35.67
CA CYS A 254 21.11 31.65 35.12
C CYS A 254 21.20 31.29 33.64
N TYR A 255 21.60 32.26 32.82
CA TYR A 255 21.60 32.16 31.36
C TYR A 255 22.97 31.82 30.77
N GLY A 256 24.07 32.19 31.43
CA GLY A 256 25.41 31.72 31.09
C GLY A 256 26.29 31.64 32.33
N ALA A 257 26.79 30.46 32.70
CA ALA A 257 27.60 30.30 33.93
C ALA A 257 28.90 31.12 33.93
N ALA A 258 29.44 31.48 32.76
CA ALA A 258 30.62 32.32 32.63
C ALA A 258 30.29 33.67 31.98
N ILE A 259 29.69 33.66 30.79
CA ILE A 259 29.48 34.86 29.99
C ILE A 259 28.04 34.91 29.43
N TYR A 260 27.36 36.04 29.63
CA TYR A 260 26.15 36.42 28.91
C TYR A 260 26.44 37.66 28.04
N SER A 261 25.99 37.64 26.80
CA SER A 261 25.99 38.80 25.92
C SER A 261 24.66 38.89 25.18
N GLY A 262 24.05 40.08 25.14
CA GLY A 262 22.77 40.34 24.47
C GLY A 262 22.60 41.80 24.06
N SER A 263 21.51 42.10 23.36
CA SER A 263 21.09 43.48 23.07
C SER A 263 19.59 43.65 23.30
N TYR A 264 19.19 44.83 23.76
CA TYR A 264 17.79 45.25 23.85
C TYR A 264 17.26 45.90 22.56
N SER A 265 18.08 46.05 21.51
CA SER A 265 17.74 46.82 20.31
C SER A 265 18.13 46.13 19.01
N ASP A 266 17.18 46.06 18.08
CA ASP A 266 17.39 45.58 16.69
C ASP A 266 18.53 46.33 15.96
N ASP A 267 18.79 47.58 16.34
CA ASP A 267 19.79 48.47 15.74
C ASP A 267 21.17 48.38 16.41
N VAL A 268 21.30 47.71 17.57
CA VAL A 268 22.56 47.59 18.32
C VAL A 268 23.10 46.16 18.25
N LEU A 269 24.34 46.02 17.78
CA LEU A 269 25.06 44.74 17.74
C LEU A 269 25.97 44.61 18.96
N SER A 270 25.74 43.57 19.77
CA SER A 270 26.66 43.16 20.82
C SER A 270 27.67 42.15 20.25
N ASN A 271 28.97 42.42 20.38
CA ASN A 271 30.01 41.52 19.87
C ASN A 271 30.66 40.77 21.03
N LEU A 272 30.60 39.43 21.02
CA LEU A 272 31.30 38.57 21.95
C LEU A 272 32.36 37.75 21.21
N THR A 273 33.63 37.99 21.50
CA THR A 273 34.76 37.24 20.96
C THR A 273 35.52 36.56 22.08
N VAL A 274 35.75 35.24 21.95
CA VAL A 274 36.43 34.42 22.96
C VAL A 274 37.47 33.55 22.28
N VAL A 275 38.75 33.72 22.65
CA VAL A 275 39.89 33.07 21.99
C VAL A 275 40.80 32.39 23.02
N ASN A 276 41.33 31.22 22.69
CA ASN A 276 42.35 30.50 23.48
C ASN A 276 42.03 30.41 25.00
N SER A 277 40.75 30.22 25.34
CA SER A 277 40.25 30.32 26.72
C SER A 277 39.61 29.01 27.19
N ASN A 278 39.70 28.76 28.50
CA ASN A 278 39.27 27.51 29.14
C ASN A 278 38.03 27.73 30.01
N PHE A 279 37.02 26.89 29.82
CA PHE A 279 35.76 26.89 30.55
C PHE A 279 35.55 25.52 31.20
N VAL A 280 35.76 25.43 32.50
CA VAL A 280 35.82 24.15 33.24
C VAL A 280 34.82 24.11 34.40
N ASN A 281 34.00 23.05 34.45
CA ASN A 281 33.02 22.79 35.51
C ASN A 281 31.99 23.92 35.76
N ASN A 282 31.77 24.84 34.82
CA ASN A 282 30.82 25.92 35.03
C ASN A 282 29.39 25.37 34.93
N THR A 283 28.51 25.78 35.85
CA THR A 283 27.18 25.18 36.04
C THR A 283 26.09 26.23 35.94
N ALA A 284 25.10 26.05 35.07
CA ALA A 284 23.99 27.01 34.95
C ALA A 284 22.61 26.38 35.12
N LEU A 285 21.64 27.22 35.47
CA LEU A 285 20.25 26.80 35.63
C LEU A 285 19.53 26.65 34.28
N PHE A 286 19.43 27.74 33.52
CA PHE A 286 18.63 27.85 32.29
C PHE A 286 19.50 27.73 31.04
N GLY A 287 20.72 28.25 31.07
CA GLY A 287 21.62 28.19 29.94
C GLY A 287 23.08 28.08 30.35
N ASN A 288 23.73 27.05 29.84
CA ASN A 288 25.04 27.13 29.20
C ASN A 288 26.26 27.72 29.97
N CYS A 289 27.44 27.68 29.37
CA CYS A 289 28.62 28.38 29.90
C CYS A 289 28.75 29.79 29.28
N ILE A 290 28.59 29.87 27.96
CA ILE A 290 28.44 31.12 27.20
C ILE A 290 27.01 31.20 26.64
N PHE A 291 26.39 32.38 26.71
CA PHE A 291 25.08 32.66 26.13
C PHE A 291 25.13 33.92 25.25
N ALA A 292 24.81 33.75 23.97
CA ALA A 292 24.69 34.81 22.99
C ALA A 292 23.21 35.04 22.63
N ASP A 293 22.61 36.04 23.26
CA ASP A 293 21.21 36.41 23.09
C ASP A 293 21.01 37.29 21.84
N PHE A 294 19.80 37.83 21.70
CA PHE A 294 19.34 38.67 20.61
C PHE A 294 20.39 39.65 20.06
N ASN A 295 20.50 39.67 18.73
CA ASN A 295 21.42 40.51 17.93
C ASN A 295 22.92 40.37 18.25
N THR A 296 23.33 39.35 19.01
CA THR A 296 24.74 39.11 19.34
C THR A 296 25.51 38.46 18.19
N VAL A 297 26.73 38.94 17.91
CA VAL A 297 27.72 38.26 17.05
C VAL A 297 28.67 37.49 17.96
N LEU A 298 28.61 36.15 17.92
CA LEU A 298 29.46 35.27 18.73
C LEU A 298 30.58 34.67 17.88
N ASN A 299 31.84 34.93 18.26
CA ASN A 299 33.02 34.29 17.70
C ASN A 299 33.77 33.54 18.80
N VAL A 300 33.98 32.23 18.63
CA VAL A 300 34.76 31.38 19.54
C VAL A 300 35.85 30.66 18.74
N ASP A 301 37.11 30.80 19.14
CA ASP A 301 38.25 30.18 18.45
C ASP A 301 39.25 29.57 19.45
N SER A 302 39.63 28.31 19.20
CA SER A 302 40.70 27.63 19.95
C SER A 302 40.42 27.50 21.46
N CYS A 303 39.15 27.43 21.85
CA CYS A 303 38.71 27.35 23.24
C CYS A 303 38.43 25.90 23.68
N SER A 304 38.45 25.68 25.00
CA SER A 304 38.16 24.38 25.60
C SER A 304 36.99 24.49 26.59
N PHE A 305 35.97 23.66 26.39
CA PHE A 305 34.78 23.58 27.25
C PHE A 305 34.69 22.16 27.83
N VAL A 306 35.01 22.02 29.12
CA VAL A 306 35.13 20.71 29.80
C VAL A 306 34.19 20.63 31.01
N ASN A 307 33.40 19.57 31.10
CA ASN A 307 32.48 19.27 32.21
C ASN A 307 31.43 20.37 32.52
N ASN A 308 31.13 21.29 31.58
CA ASN A 308 30.14 22.34 31.85
C ASN A 308 28.73 21.76 31.83
N THR A 309 27.90 22.18 32.78
CA THR A 309 26.58 21.57 33.03
C THR A 309 25.47 22.59 32.98
N ALA A 310 24.38 22.31 32.26
CA ALA A 310 23.16 23.10 32.30
C ALA A 310 21.98 22.27 32.83
N SER A 311 21.35 22.72 33.92
CA SER A 311 20.45 21.88 34.72
C SER A 311 19.11 21.55 34.03
N GLY A 312 18.61 22.43 33.16
CA GLY A 312 17.28 22.29 32.55
C GLY A 312 16.11 22.73 33.45
N ILE A 313 16.39 23.30 34.63
CA ILE A 313 15.37 23.74 35.60
C ILE A 313 15.01 25.20 35.32
N GLY A 314 13.88 25.41 34.63
CA GLY A 314 13.39 26.73 34.26
C GLY A 314 12.08 27.16 34.92
N SER A 315 11.64 28.38 34.60
CA SER A 315 10.32 28.91 34.99
C SER A 315 9.17 28.12 34.36
N PRO A 316 8.05 27.89 35.09
CA PRO A 316 6.84 27.34 34.48
C PRO A 316 6.33 28.27 33.37
N GLY A 317 6.18 27.75 32.15
CA GLY A 317 5.65 28.50 31.00
C GLY A 317 6.70 29.10 30.06
N THR A 318 7.99 29.02 30.38
CA THR A 318 9.07 29.19 29.37
C THR A 318 9.48 27.83 28.84
N ASP A 319 9.71 27.68 27.53
CA ASP A 319 10.25 26.47 26.91
C ASP A 319 11.75 26.28 27.21
N ALA A 320 12.09 26.30 28.50
CA ALA A 320 13.44 26.15 29.05
C ALA A 320 13.99 24.77 28.67
N SER A 321 14.73 24.78 27.58
CA SER A 321 15.23 23.62 26.86
C SER A 321 16.75 23.78 26.74
N SER A 322 17.40 23.80 27.90
CA SER A 322 18.77 24.28 28.12
C SER A 322 19.81 23.59 27.26
N GLY A 323 20.64 24.40 26.59
CA GLY A 323 21.88 24.00 25.92
C GLY A 323 23.04 23.78 26.89
N ALA A 324 24.12 23.12 26.45
CA ALA A 324 25.34 22.94 27.26
C ALA A 324 26.37 24.05 27.07
N ALA A 325 27.66 23.78 26.92
CA ALA A 325 28.73 24.81 26.92
C ALA A 325 28.40 26.15 26.20
N ILE A 326 27.77 26.17 25.02
CA ILE A 326 27.41 27.41 24.31
C ILE A 326 25.92 27.45 23.89
N SER A 327 25.24 28.58 24.13
CA SER A 327 23.89 28.86 23.61
C SER A 327 23.86 30.08 22.72
N GLY A 328 22.84 30.13 21.85
CA GLY A 328 22.25 31.40 21.49
C GLY A 328 20.76 31.34 21.16
N THR A 329 20.03 32.38 21.58
CA THR A 329 18.61 32.60 21.26
C THR A 329 18.50 33.82 20.34
N SER A 330 18.22 33.58 19.06
CA SER A 330 18.22 34.60 18.01
C SER A 330 19.50 35.49 17.94
N PRO A 331 20.73 34.97 18.12
CA PRO A 331 21.94 35.74 17.86
C PRO A 331 22.01 36.12 16.38
N LYS A 332 22.76 37.18 16.07
CA LYS A 332 22.94 37.64 14.68
C LYS A 332 23.71 36.63 13.82
N SER A 333 24.75 36.04 14.40
CA SER A 333 25.54 34.97 13.79
C SER A 333 26.42 34.29 14.82
N VAL A 334 26.64 32.99 14.67
CA VAL A 334 27.55 32.20 15.51
C VAL A 334 28.65 31.57 14.68
N VAL A 335 29.90 31.75 15.11
CA VAL A 335 31.08 31.15 14.48
C VAL A 335 31.93 30.49 15.56
N ILE A 336 32.14 29.18 15.47
CA ILE A 336 32.87 28.38 16.47
C ILE A 336 33.94 27.56 15.75
N LYS A 337 35.21 27.74 16.12
CA LYS A 337 36.36 27.17 15.40
C LYS A 337 37.38 26.55 16.33
N ASN A 338 38.07 25.51 15.85
CA ASN A 338 39.27 24.93 16.49
C ASN A 338 39.07 24.50 17.97
N SER A 339 37.81 24.30 18.41
CA SER A 339 37.45 24.24 19.83
C SER A 339 37.09 22.82 20.29
N LEU A 340 37.39 22.54 21.56
CA LEU A 340 37.07 21.27 22.23
C LEU A 340 35.83 21.42 23.11
N PHE A 341 34.93 20.46 23.00
CA PHE A 341 33.77 20.29 23.87
C PHE A 341 33.80 18.86 24.42
N GLU A 342 34.17 18.71 25.70
CA GLU A 342 34.34 17.42 26.34
C GLU A 342 33.46 17.26 27.60
N ASN A 343 32.75 16.13 27.72
CA ASN A 343 31.94 15.75 28.88
C ASN A 343 30.89 16.81 29.32
N ASN A 344 30.48 17.72 28.43
CA ASN A 344 29.48 18.72 28.77
C ASN A 344 28.10 18.06 28.83
N THR A 345 27.23 18.54 29.72
CA THR A 345 25.92 17.92 29.98
C THR A 345 24.81 18.97 29.99
N ALA A 346 23.73 18.75 29.26
CA ALA A 346 22.55 19.62 29.29
C ALA A 346 21.25 18.88 29.02
N LYS A 347 20.14 19.63 28.91
CA LYS A 347 18.84 19.08 28.54
C LYS A 347 18.77 18.80 27.04
N GLN A 348 19.19 19.74 26.20
CA GLN A 348 19.34 19.59 24.75
C GLN A 348 20.71 20.12 24.33
N GLY A 349 21.27 19.70 23.19
CA GLY A 349 22.53 20.26 22.71
C GLY A 349 23.67 20.11 23.72
N GLY A 350 24.07 18.86 24.00
CA GLY A 350 24.97 18.52 25.11
C GLY A 350 26.36 19.16 25.05
N ALA A 351 26.72 19.85 23.96
CA ALA A 351 27.76 20.87 23.88
C ALA A 351 27.24 22.26 23.44
N ILE A 352 26.39 22.33 22.39
CA ILE A 352 25.95 23.59 21.77
C ILE A 352 24.45 23.58 21.49
N LYS A 353 23.76 24.70 21.75
CA LYS A 353 22.37 24.95 21.31
C LYS A 353 22.22 26.30 20.62
N ILE A 354 21.83 26.32 19.34
CA ILE A 354 21.49 27.56 18.62
C ILE A 354 20.02 27.56 18.23
N VAL A 355 19.34 28.69 18.40
CA VAL A 355 17.95 28.92 18.01
C VAL A 355 17.85 30.16 17.13
N GLY A 356 17.18 30.08 15.98
CA GLY A 356 16.79 31.25 15.17
C GLY A 356 17.94 32.02 14.51
N SER A 357 19.03 31.35 14.10
CA SER A 357 20.25 32.02 13.61
C SER A 357 20.97 31.28 12.47
N PHE A 358 22.15 31.78 12.11
CA PHE A 358 23.15 31.11 11.28
C PHE A 358 24.33 30.67 12.17
N ALA A 359 24.78 29.42 12.01
CA ALA A 359 25.92 28.87 12.74
C ALA A 359 26.94 28.18 11.79
N ASP A 360 28.20 28.61 11.82
CA ASP A 360 29.34 27.94 11.16
C ASP A 360 30.28 27.34 12.22
N ILE A 361 30.37 26.02 12.25
CA ILE A 361 31.16 25.25 13.21
C ILE A 361 32.24 24.48 12.47
N ASN A 362 33.52 24.77 12.74
CA ASN A 362 34.64 24.25 11.95
C ASN A 362 35.81 23.70 12.78
N ASN A 363 36.34 22.54 12.39
CA ASN A 363 37.52 21.95 13.02
C ASN A 363 37.36 21.79 14.55
N CYS A 364 36.15 21.45 15.00
CA CYS A 364 35.80 21.28 16.41
C CYS A 364 35.75 19.80 16.80
N SER A 365 35.96 19.51 18.09
CA SER A 365 35.89 18.16 18.64
C SER A 365 34.84 18.08 19.74
N PHE A 366 33.85 17.23 19.55
CA PHE A 366 32.75 16.96 20.47
C PHE A 366 32.90 15.52 21.01
N VAL A 367 33.28 15.39 22.27
CA VAL A 367 33.60 14.11 22.91
C VAL A 367 32.75 13.92 24.17
N ASN A 368 32.09 12.77 24.33
CA ASN A 368 31.31 12.39 25.53
C ASN A 368 30.24 13.42 25.97
N ASN A 369 29.77 14.30 25.09
CA ASN A 369 28.76 15.29 25.46
C ASN A 369 27.39 14.60 25.58
N THR A 370 26.58 15.04 26.54
CA THR A 370 25.34 14.35 26.93
C THR A 370 24.14 15.31 26.97
N ALA A 371 23.07 14.97 26.25
CA ALA A 371 21.79 15.66 26.31
C ALA A 371 20.71 14.79 26.97
N LYS A 372 19.88 15.33 27.86
CA LYS A 372 18.73 14.62 28.45
C LYS A 372 17.47 14.59 27.56
N ASP A 373 17.60 14.89 26.28
CA ASP A 373 16.48 14.99 25.34
C ASP A 373 16.96 14.87 23.88
N LEU A 374 17.47 15.96 23.29
CA LEU A 374 17.78 16.06 21.86
C LEU A 374 19.20 16.57 21.61
N GLY A 375 19.90 15.99 20.64
CA GLY A 375 21.17 16.52 20.12
C GLY A 375 22.32 16.40 21.12
N GLY A 376 22.92 15.21 21.23
CA GLY A 376 23.87 14.90 22.31
C GLY A 376 25.14 15.75 22.32
N ALA A 377 25.55 16.28 21.16
CA ALA A 377 26.51 17.37 21.08
C ALA A 377 25.85 18.69 20.64
N ILE A 378 25.14 18.73 19.52
CA ILE A 378 24.64 19.98 18.94
C ILE A 378 23.13 19.90 18.73
N ILE A 379 22.44 21.00 19.05
CA ILE A 379 21.09 21.24 18.55
C ILE A 379 20.99 22.59 17.82
N GLY A 380 20.42 22.57 16.61
CA GLY A 380 19.94 23.74 15.89
C GLY A 380 18.42 23.72 15.77
N ILE A 381 17.76 24.84 16.08
CA ILE A 381 16.30 25.00 15.95
C ILE A 381 16.03 26.25 15.13
N ASN A 382 15.29 26.16 14.02
CA ASN A 382 15.14 27.28 13.07
C ASN A 382 16.51 27.90 12.70
N THR A 383 17.54 27.07 12.56
CA THR A 383 18.94 27.50 12.43
C THR A 383 19.56 26.91 11.17
N GLU A 384 20.16 27.76 10.34
CA GLU A 384 21.04 27.27 9.26
C GLU A 384 22.36 26.82 9.89
N LEU A 385 22.53 25.50 9.99
CA LEU A 385 23.63 24.88 10.72
C LEU A 385 24.63 24.28 9.73
N ASN A 386 25.80 24.90 9.64
CA ASN A 386 26.93 24.44 8.84
C ASN A 386 28.00 23.86 9.77
N VAL A 387 28.30 22.56 9.62
CA VAL A 387 29.34 21.88 10.41
C VAL A 387 30.36 21.25 9.47
N LYS A 388 31.64 21.56 9.66
CA LYS A 388 32.71 21.08 8.78
C LYS A 388 33.98 20.68 9.52
N ASP A 389 34.70 19.70 8.97
CA ASP A 389 36.00 19.19 9.45
C ASP A 389 35.99 18.77 10.94
N SER A 390 34.82 18.46 11.51
CA SER A 390 34.63 18.29 12.96
C SER A 390 34.42 16.83 13.36
N LYS A 391 34.67 16.52 14.63
CA LYS A 391 34.58 15.16 15.19
C LYS A 391 33.49 15.07 16.25
N PHE A 392 32.71 13.99 16.21
CA PHE A 392 31.67 13.66 17.16
C PHE A 392 31.93 12.23 17.65
N ILE A 393 32.39 12.08 18.89
CA ILE A 393 32.84 10.82 19.46
C ILE A 393 32.07 10.57 20.77
N ASP A 394 31.41 9.42 20.87
CA ASP A 394 30.74 8.94 22.10
C ASP A 394 29.71 9.95 22.70
N ASN A 395 29.13 10.84 21.89
CA ASN A 395 28.10 11.79 22.37
C ASN A 395 26.73 11.10 22.46
N THR A 396 25.94 11.45 23.48
CA THR A 396 24.68 10.75 23.77
C THR A 396 23.50 11.70 23.99
N ALA A 397 22.29 11.28 23.61
CA ALA A 397 21.06 12.02 23.85
C ALA A 397 19.97 11.09 24.39
N GLU A 398 19.22 11.43 25.43
CA GLU A 398 18.23 10.48 25.98
C GLU A 398 17.20 10.04 24.93
N ASN A 399 16.56 10.98 24.21
CA ASN A 399 15.49 10.66 23.25
C ASN A 399 15.98 10.53 21.80
N TYR A 400 16.60 11.58 21.22
CA TYR A 400 16.93 11.59 19.78
C TYR A 400 18.27 12.26 19.44
N ALA A 401 18.93 11.69 18.42
CA ALA A 401 20.14 12.19 17.78
C ALA A 401 21.34 12.41 18.74
N GLY A 402 22.08 11.33 19.03
CA GLY A 402 23.25 11.37 19.92
C GLY A 402 24.35 12.36 19.52
N ALA A 403 24.47 12.75 18.24
CA ALA A 403 25.41 13.79 17.81
C ALA A 403 24.72 15.14 17.57
N ILE A 404 24.03 15.30 16.44
CA ILE A 404 23.48 16.57 15.96
C ILE A 404 21.98 16.41 15.71
N PHE A 405 21.17 17.27 16.31
CA PHE A 405 19.77 17.48 15.94
C PHE A 405 19.64 18.83 15.23
N ASN A 406 19.01 18.88 14.06
CA ASN A 406 18.65 20.14 13.42
C ASN A 406 17.18 20.11 12.99
N SER A 407 16.38 21.06 13.45
CA SER A 407 14.98 21.21 13.04
C SER A 407 14.75 22.42 12.16
N THR A 408 13.75 22.29 11.28
CA THR A 408 13.08 23.36 10.51
C THR A 408 13.98 24.24 9.62
N SER A 409 15.26 23.90 9.43
CA SER A 409 16.21 24.67 8.63
C SER A 409 17.32 23.77 8.05
N PRO A 410 18.12 24.25 7.08
CA PRO A 410 19.17 23.44 6.45
C PRO A 410 20.26 23.01 7.43
N LEU A 411 20.73 21.77 7.24
CA LEU A 411 21.93 21.22 7.88
C LEU A 411 22.94 20.87 6.78
N SER A 412 24.13 21.46 6.83
CA SER A 412 25.25 21.11 5.96
C SER A 412 26.34 20.41 6.76
N LEU A 413 26.82 19.27 6.25
CA LEU A 413 27.87 18.45 6.87
C LEU A 413 28.97 18.16 5.84
N GLU A 414 30.18 18.66 6.08
CA GLU A 414 31.36 18.45 5.21
C GLU A 414 32.54 17.88 6.02
N ASN A 415 33.20 16.82 5.53
CA ASN A 415 34.40 16.22 6.15
C ASN A 415 34.29 15.84 7.64
N ASN A 416 33.08 15.65 8.18
CA ASN A 416 32.88 15.33 9.59
C ASN A 416 33.06 13.83 9.89
N THR A 417 33.50 13.52 11.12
CA THR A 417 33.65 12.15 11.62
C THR A 417 32.66 11.90 12.77
N PHE A 418 31.85 10.85 12.67
CA PHE A 418 30.90 10.42 13.71
C PHE A 418 31.25 9.00 14.17
N ILE A 419 31.57 8.84 15.45
CA ILE A 419 31.92 7.56 16.11
C ILE A 419 31.04 7.40 17.35
N ASN A 420 30.35 6.26 17.48
CA ASN A 420 29.60 5.85 18.68
C ASN A 420 28.56 6.85 19.23
N ASN A 421 27.99 7.73 18.41
CA ASN A 421 27.03 8.71 18.91
C ASN A 421 25.63 8.10 18.99
N THR A 422 25.11 7.85 20.20
CA THR A 422 23.90 7.05 20.44
C THR A 422 22.78 7.85 21.09
N PRO A 423 21.52 7.72 20.62
CA PRO A 423 20.38 7.95 21.50
C PRO A 423 20.39 6.90 22.60
N TYR A 424 20.18 7.29 23.86
CA TYR A 424 20.16 6.37 25.01
C TYR A 424 18.99 5.38 24.88
N ASP A 425 17.82 5.89 24.48
CA ASP A 425 16.60 5.13 24.21
C ASP A 425 16.45 4.81 22.69
N PHE A 426 17.54 4.44 22.00
CA PHE A 426 17.42 3.88 20.66
C PHE A 426 16.85 2.45 20.69
N TYR A 427 15.53 2.34 20.75
CA TYR A 427 14.78 1.07 20.75
C TYR A 427 14.89 0.25 19.45
N GLY A 428 15.86 0.51 18.57
CA GLY A 428 15.94 -0.05 17.21
C GLY A 428 14.93 0.58 16.24
N PHE A 429 15.21 0.52 14.94
CA PHE A 429 14.21 0.81 13.92
C PHE A 429 13.12 -0.27 13.90
N ASP A 430 11.88 0.11 13.59
CA ASP A 430 10.82 -0.89 13.37
C ASP A 430 11.20 -1.78 12.17
N SER A 431 11.01 -3.10 12.33
CA SER A 431 11.08 -4.06 11.24
C SER A 431 9.70 -4.67 10.98
N ASN A 432 9.47 -5.18 9.78
CA ASN A 432 8.24 -5.83 9.38
C ASN A 432 8.54 -7.14 8.65
N ILE A 433 7.78 -8.19 8.96
CA ILE A 433 7.78 -9.44 8.20
C ILE A 433 6.46 -9.60 7.47
N LYS A 434 6.54 -10.01 6.21
CA LYS A 434 5.43 -10.55 5.45
C LYS A 434 5.76 -11.95 4.94
N ILE A 435 4.90 -12.92 5.25
CA ILE A 435 4.96 -14.27 4.68
C ILE A 435 4.10 -14.30 3.41
N ILE A 436 4.61 -14.95 2.36
CA ILE A 436 3.86 -15.28 1.15
C ILE A 436 4.02 -16.79 0.91
N VAL A 437 2.91 -17.50 0.97
CA VAL A 437 2.82 -18.95 0.72
C VAL A 437 1.47 -19.22 0.04
N ASN A 438 1.44 -20.20 -0.87
CA ASN A 438 0.22 -20.62 -1.55
C ASN A 438 -0.24 -21.99 -1.00
N ASN A 439 -1.55 -22.25 -1.09
CA ASN A 439 -2.08 -23.60 -0.87
C ASN A 439 -1.49 -24.58 -1.89
N ILE A 440 -1.25 -25.82 -1.46
CA ILE A 440 -0.71 -26.89 -2.29
C ILE A 440 -1.57 -28.14 -2.22
N VAL A 441 -1.36 -29.06 -3.17
CA VAL A 441 -1.89 -30.41 -3.14
C VAL A 441 -0.85 -31.40 -2.57
N TYR A 442 -1.32 -32.51 -2.02
CA TYR A 442 -0.48 -33.53 -1.39
C TYR A 442 0.64 -34.02 -2.31
N GLY A 443 1.84 -34.21 -1.74
CA GLY A 443 3.04 -34.63 -2.49
C GLY A 443 3.76 -33.51 -3.26
N LYS A 444 3.30 -32.25 -3.21
CA LYS A 444 4.06 -31.09 -3.70
C LYS A 444 4.87 -30.44 -2.57
N ASP A 445 5.87 -29.65 -2.96
CA ASP A 445 6.64 -28.82 -2.04
C ASP A 445 5.93 -27.48 -1.80
N ALA A 446 5.95 -27.00 -0.55
CA ALA A 446 5.54 -25.64 -0.23
C ALA A 446 6.71 -24.68 -0.42
N GLU A 447 6.53 -23.66 -1.28
CA GLU A 447 7.43 -22.52 -1.37
C GLU A 447 6.93 -21.39 -0.47
N ILE A 448 7.75 -21.01 0.51
CA ILE A 448 7.48 -19.96 1.48
C ILE A 448 8.48 -18.84 1.25
N LEU A 449 7.97 -17.66 0.86
CA LEU A 449 8.75 -16.44 0.75
C LEU A 449 8.54 -15.60 2.01
N VAL A 450 9.64 -15.09 2.56
CA VAL A 450 9.67 -14.22 3.74
C VAL A 450 10.26 -12.89 3.30
N ASN A 451 9.47 -11.83 3.38
CA ASN A 451 9.94 -10.47 3.14
C ASN A 451 10.16 -9.79 4.49
N LEU A 452 11.42 -9.53 4.85
CA LEU A 452 11.86 -8.76 6.01
C LEU A 452 12.30 -7.36 5.58
N THR A 453 11.59 -6.32 6.02
CA THR A 453 11.93 -4.93 5.72
C THR A 453 12.15 -4.11 6.99
N GLY A 454 13.01 -3.09 6.90
CA GLY A 454 13.20 -2.09 7.94
C GLY A 454 12.49 -0.78 7.63
N TYR A 455 12.96 0.30 8.26
CA TYR A 455 12.49 1.66 8.02
C TYR A 455 12.46 2.02 6.52
N ASN A 456 11.42 2.76 6.11
CA ASN A 456 11.12 3.10 4.71
C ASN A 456 11.00 1.90 3.74
N ASN A 457 10.69 0.70 4.24
CA ASN A 457 10.56 -0.55 3.48
C ASN A 457 11.87 -1.02 2.80
N ILE A 458 13.03 -0.61 3.31
CA ILE A 458 14.33 -1.10 2.82
C ILE A 458 14.45 -2.60 3.15
N GLY A 459 14.87 -3.40 2.18
CA GLY A 459 15.09 -4.83 2.36
C GLY A 459 16.29 -5.11 3.28
N LEU A 460 16.11 -5.96 4.28
CA LEU A 460 17.17 -6.31 5.22
C LEU A 460 17.93 -7.57 4.80
N ASN A 461 19.22 -7.64 5.15
CA ASN A 461 20.06 -8.82 4.95
C ASN A 461 20.34 -9.48 6.32
N LYS A 462 19.38 -10.25 6.83
CA LYS A 462 19.40 -10.82 8.19
C LYS A 462 18.77 -12.23 8.17
N THR A 463 18.97 -13.02 9.21
CA THR A 463 18.37 -14.37 9.34
C THR A 463 17.01 -14.29 10.03
N VAL A 464 15.99 -14.91 9.45
CA VAL A 464 14.64 -15.07 10.04
C VAL A 464 14.43 -16.52 10.47
N LYS A 465 13.90 -16.74 11.68
CA LYS A 465 13.46 -18.08 12.11
C LYS A 465 12.05 -18.34 11.58
N VAL A 466 11.88 -19.40 10.81
CA VAL A 466 10.60 -19.79 10.21
C VAL A 466 10.20 -21.17 10.73
N THR A 467 9.05 -21.26 11.37
CA THR A 467 8.48 -22.51 11.87
C THR A 467 7.30 -22.92 11.01
N VAL A 468 7.35 -24.14 10.46
CA VAL A 468 6.28 -24.73 9.65
C VAL A 468 5.77 -25.98 10.36
N ASN A 469 4.50 -25.95 10.79
CA ASN A 469 3.86 -27.04 11.56
C ASN A 469 4.71 -27.54 12.75
N GLY A 470 5.29 -26.62 13.52
CA GLY A 470 6.12 -26.92 14.69
C GLY A 470 7.59 -27.28 14.42
N LYS A 471 8.04 -27.35 13.15
CA LYS A 471 9.45 -27.55 12.80
C LYS A 471 10.11 -26.22 12.41
N GLU A 472 11.18 -25.86 13.09
CA GLU A 472 11.96 -24.61 12.87
C GLU A 472 12.98 -24.76 11.73
N TYR A 473 13.19 -23.66 11.00
CA TYR A 473 14.15 -23.46 9.92
C TYR A 473 14.75 -22.05 10.06
N GLU A 474 16.01 -21.88 9.64
CA GLU A 474 16.63 -20.55 9.52
C GLU A 474 16.69 -20.14 8.04
N VAL A 475 16.29 -18.91 7.75
CA VAL A 475 16.14 -18.38 6.40
C VAL A 475 16.83 -17.02 6.32
N ASP A 476 17.96 -16.97 5.62
CA ASP A 476 18.65 -15.72 5.33
C ASP A 476 17.90 -14.93 4.26
N THR A 477 17.74 -13.62 4.49
CA THR A 477 17.18 -12.69 3.52
C THR A 477 18.26 -11.99 2.72
N THR A 478 18.01 -11.73 1.44
CA THR A 478 18.83 -10.88 0.57
C THR A 478 17.93 -9.82 -0.07
N ASP A 479 18.28 -8.55 0.09
CA ASP A 479 17.40 -7.40 -0.22
C ASP A 479 15.99 -7.58 0.37
N GLY A 480 15.95 -8.05 1.62
CA GLY A 480 14.73 -8.35 2.35
C GLY A 480 14.03 -9.66 1.99
N ILE A 481 14.40 -10.37 0.92
CA ILE A 481 13.70 -11.58 0.48
C ILE A 481 14.47 -12.84 0.90
N GLY A 482 13.82 -13.71 1.68
CA GLY A 482 14.26 -15.06 2.00
C GLY A 482 13.31 -16.11 1.42
N LYS A 483 13.84 -17.28 1.03
CA LYS A 483 13.07 -18.37 0.42
C LYS A 483 13.32 -19.70 1.12
N LEU A 484 12.24 -20.35 1.55
CA LEU A 484 12.24 -21.68 2.14
C LEU A 484 11.39 -22.64 1.29
N ILE A 485 11.89 -23.87 1.09
CA ILE A 485 11.15 -24.95 0.42
C ILE A 485 10.93 -26.06 1.45
N VAL A 486 9.69 -26.51 1.62
CA VAL A 486 9.32 -27.59 2.56
C VAL A 486 8.58 -28.71 1.84
N SER A 487 9.24 -29.88 1.77
CA SER A 487 8.72 -31.10 1.16
C SER A 487 8.00 -32.02 2.14
N GLY A 488 7.18 -32.94 1.63
CA GLY A 488 6.66 -34.08 2.39
C GLY A 488 5.63 -33.71 3.46
N LEU A 489 4.85 -32.64 3.24
CA LEU A 489 3.80 -32.21 4.15
C LEU A 489 2.58 -33.13 4.06
N ALA A 490 2.08 -33.57 5.21
CA ALA A 490 0.83 -34.30 5.31
C ALA A 490 -0.39 -33.39 5.01
N ILE A 491 -1.49 -34.00 4.58
CA ILE A 491 -2.77 -33.30 4.36
C ILE A 491 -3.23 -32.64 5.65
N ASN A 492 -3.37 -31.32 5.59
CA ASN A 492 -3.79 -30.48 6.70
C ASN A 492 -4.44 -29.22 6.10
N PRO A 493 -5.71 -28.92 6.44
CA PRO A 493 -6.38 -27.72 5.93
C PRO A 493 -5.81 -26.41 6.49
N ASN A 494 -4.95 -26.46 7.51
CA ASN A 494 -4.36 -25.32 8.18
C ASN A 494 -2.93 -25.62 8.64
N VAL A 495 -1.98 -25.68 7.70
CA VAL A 495 -0.55 -25.69 8.00
C VAL A 495 -0.14 -24.28 8.44
N GLU A 496 0.24 -24.15 9.70
CA GLU A 496 0.73 -22.89 10.26
C GLU A 496 2.18 -22.62 9.85
N VAL A 497 2.43 -21.38 9.42
CA VAL A 497 3.76 -20.81 9.18
C VAL A 497 3.93 -19.60 10.09
N LEU A 498 4.90 -19.66 10.99
CA LEU A 498 5.31 -18.54 11.84
C LEU A 498 6.69 -18.08 11.39
N ALA A 499 6.88 -16.79 11.14
CA ALA A 499 8.19 -16.20 10.86
C ALA A 499 8.50 -15.17 11.94
N ASN A 500 9.69 -15.24 12.53
CA ASN A 500 10.12 -14.40 13.63
C ASN A 500 11.57 -13.94 13.41
N PHE A 501 11.75 -12.63 13.30
CA PHE A 501 13.03 -11.97 13.43
C PHE A 501 13.13 -11.47 14.88
N PRO A 502 14.08 -11.97 15.69
CA PRO A 502 14.18 -11.62 17.11
C PRO A 502 14.63 -10.18 17.36
N GLY A 503 14.95 -9.43 16.31
CA GLY A 503 15.61 -8.14 16.41
C GLY A 503 17.12 -8.28 16.54
N ASP A 504 17.79 -7.15 16.45
CA ASP A 504 19.19 -6.94 16.81
C ASP A 504 19.36 -5.53 17.39
N GLY A 505 20.59 -5.08 17.64
CA GLY A 505 20.84 -3.73 18.17
C GLY A 505 20.48 -2.58 17.22
N GLU A 506 20.08 -2.89 15.98
CA GLU A 506 19.75 -1.93 14.92
C GLU A 506 18.24 -1.91 14.62
N TYR A 507 17.57 -3.07 14.72
CA TYR A 507 16.16 -3.27 14.40
C TYR A 507 15.39 -4.04 15.49
N LYS A 508 14.17 -3.60 15.78
CA LYS A 508 13.25 -4.32 16.68
C LYS A 508 12.90 -5.70 16.18
N SER A 509 12.52 -6.57 17.11
CA SER A 509 11.87 -7.84 16.81
C SER A 509 10.59 -7.63 16.02
N SER A 510 10.34 -8.48 15.02
CA SER A 510 9.05 -8.55 14.33
C SER A 510 8.70 -10.00 14.02
N SER A 511 7.38 -10.26 13.96
CA SER A 511 6.86 -11.57 13.67
C SER A 511 5.63 -11.47 12.77
N ALA A 512 5.42 -12.52 11.98
CA ALA A 512 4.24 -12.70 11.17
C ALA A 512 3.77 -14.15 11.27
N SER A 513 2.46 -14.36 11.12
CA SER A 513 1.87 -15.67 10.91
C SER A 513 1.15 -15.71 9.57
N SER A 514 1.12 -16.88 8.97
CA SER A 514 0.33 -17.20 7.79
C SER A 514 -0.09 -18.66 7.86
N THR A 515 -1.13 -19.03 7.12
CA THR A 515 -1.53 -20.43 7.00
C THR A 515 -1.82 -20.77 5.55
N PHE A 516 -1.57 -22.01 5.19
CA PHE A 516 -1.94 -22.58 3.90
C PHE A 516 -2.51 -23.98 4.09
N SER A 517 -3.29 -24.45 3.12
CA SER A 517 -3.76 -25.83 3.10
C SER A 517 -2.87 -26.73 2.26
N VAL A 518 -2.69 -27.96 2.74
CA VAL A 518 -2.27 -29.11 1.94
C VAL A 518 -3.51 -29.94 1.71
N SER A 519 -4.10 -29.83 0.51
CA SER A 519 -5.33 -30.55 0.16
C SER A 519 -5.05 -31.83 -0.61
N GLN A 520 -6.05 -32.69 -0.67
CA GLN A 520 -6.11 -33.73 -1.69
C GLN A 520 -6.36 -33.11 -3.07
N TYR A 521 -6.10 -33.88 -4.12
CA TYR A 521 -6.50 -33.55 -5.48
C TYR A 521 -8.02 -33.67 -5.63
N ASP A 522 -8.64 -32.62 -6.18
CA ASP A 522 -9.99 -32.71 -6.76
C ASP A 522 -10.02 -33.73 -7.90
N ILE A 523 -11.14 -34.42 -8.07
CA ILE A 523 -11.32 -35.43 -9.13
C ILE A 523 -12.54 -35.16 -10.02
N ASN A 524 -12.49 -35.73 -11.22
CA ASN A 524 -13.59 -35.79 -12.18
C ASN A 524 -13.94 -37.25 -12.46
N ILE A 525 -15.23 -37.58 -12.37
CA ILE A 525 -15.77 -38.86 -12.83
C ILE A 525 -16.58 -38.58 -14.11
N ILE A 526 -16.23 -39.24 -15.20
CA ILE A 526 -16.97 -39.19 -16.46
C ILE A 526 -17.63 -40.56 -16.65
N ILE A 527 -18.94 -40.55 -16.88
CA ILE A 527 -19.72 -41.73 -17.29
C ILE A 527 -20.03 -41.54 -18.78
N ASP A 528 -19.75 -42.56 -19.57
CA ASP A 528 -19.86 -42.57 -21.03
C ASP A 528 -20.37 -43.96 -21.49
N VAL A 529 -20.79 -44.10 -22.74
CA VAL A 529 -21.23 -45.39 -23.31
C VAL A 529 -20.61 -45.60 -24.68
N ASP A 530 -19.97 -46.75 -24.87
CA ASP A 530 -19.32 -47.07 -26.15
C ASP A 530 -20.32 -47.50 -27.24
N GLU A 531 -19.82 -47.68 -28.46
CA GLU A 531 -20.60 -48.11 -29.62
C GLU A 531 -21.18 -49.54 -29.50
N ASN A 532 -20.75 -50.31 -28.51
CA ASN A 532 -21.21 -51.67 -28.22
C ASN A 532 -22.26 -51.73 -27.09
N GLY A 533 -22.51 -50.61 -26.40
CA GLY A 533 -23.41 -50.53 -25.25
C GLY A 533 -22.73 -50.79 -23.90
N THR A 534 -21.40 -50.79 -23.85
CA THR A 534 -20.61 -50.86 -22.62
C THR A 534 -20.66 -49.52 -21.90
N VAL A 535 -20.98 -49.50 -20.61
CA VAL A 535 -20.82 -48.29 -19.79
C VAL A 535 -19.35 -48.14 -19.43
N ILE A 536 -18.74 -47.03 -19.81
CA ILE A 536 -17.36 -46.69 -19.50
C ILE A 536 -17.36 -45.61 -18.41
N VAL A 537 -16.62 -45.87 -17.34
CA VAL A 537 -16.36 -44.92 -16.27
C VAL A 537 -14.89 -44.50 -16.35
N LYS A 538 -14.62 -43.20 -16.39
CA LYS A 538 -13.27 -42.64 -16.40
C LYS A 538 -13.05 -41.75 -15.19
N LEU A 539 -11.94 -41.96 -14.51
CA LEU A 539 -11.55 -41.29 -13.27
C LEU A 539 -10.24 -40.52 -13.50
N PHE A 540 -10.33 -39.20 -13.42
CA PHE A 540 -9.19 -38.29 -13.57
C PHE A 540 -9.09 -37.37 -12.37
N ASP A 541 -7.91 -36.82 -12.11
CA ASP A 541 -7.82 -35.60 -11.32
C ASP A 541 -8.33 -34.38 -12.11
N LYS A 542 -8.40 -33.22 -11.46
CA LYS A 542 -8.84 -31.97 -12.06
C LYS A 542 -7.84 -31.37 -13.06
N GLU A 543 -6.60 -31.83 -13.07
CA GLU A 543 -5.56 -31.48 -14.05
C GLU A 543 -5.64 -32.37 -15.32
N GLY A 544 -6.40 -33.47 -15.25
CA GLY A 544 -6.65 -34.41 -16.35
C GLY A 544 -5.78 -35.67 -16.30
N ASN A 545 -5.02 -35.90 -15.23
CA ASN A 545 -4.20 -37.10 -15.09
C ASN A 545 -5.09 -38.30 -14.71
N PRO A 546 -4.89 -39.50 -15.32
CA PRO A 546 -5.68 -40.69 -15.00
C PRO A 546 -5.38 -41.22 -13.60
N ILE A 547 -6.40 -41.62 -12.86
CA ILE A 547 -6.27 -42.24 -11.53
C ILE A 547 -6.42 -43.74 -11.68
N ALA A 548 -5.28 -44.44 -11.77
CA ALA A 548 -5.18 -45.88 -11.96
C ALA A 548 -5.37 -46.68 -10.66
N ASP A 549 -5.72 -47.97 -10.80
CA ASP A 549 -5.91 -48.95 -9.72
C ASP A 549 -6.91 -48.51 -8.62
N ALA A 550 -7.81 -47.57 -8.96
CA ALA A 550 -8.71 -46.94 -8.01
C ALA A 550 -9.99 -47.77 -7.82
N PRO A 551 -10.33 -48.21 -6.59
CA PRO A 551 -11.55 -48.94 -6.33
C PRO A 551 -12.76 -47.99 -6.34
N ILE A 552 -13.71 -48.24 -7.24
CA ILE A 552 -14.98 -47.50 -7.35
C ILE A 552 -16.15 -48.45 -7.14
N THR A 553 -17.26 -47.95 -6.61
CA THR A 553 -18.53 -48.68 -6.53
C THR A 553 -19.53 -48.10 -7.52
N TYR A 554 -20.49 -48.91 -7.97
CA TYR A 554 -21.59 -48.43 -8.81
C TYR A 554 -22.95 -49.02 -8.41
N SER A 555 -24.00 -48.26 -8.69
CA SER A 555 -25.40 -48.62 -8.46
C SER A 555 -26.23 -48.42 -9.73
N ILE A 556 -27.29 -49.20 -9.85
CA ILE A 556 -28.23 -49.17 -10.96
C ILE A 556 -29.63 -48.96 -10.37
N ASN A 557 -30.33 -47.92 -10.83
CA ASN A 557 -31.64 -47.51 -10.32
C ASN A 557 -31.68 -47.35 -8.79
N GLY A 558 -30.58 -46.86 -8.21
CA GLY A 558 -30.43 -46.64 -6.76
C GLY A 558 -30.20 -47.91 -5.93
N THR A 559 -29.93 -49.06 -6.55
CA THR A 559 -29.50 -50.29 -5.85
C THR A 559 -28.03 -50.57 -6.14
N ASP A 560 -27.22 -50.82 -5.10
CA ASP A 560 -25.82 -51.18 -5.23
C ASP A 560 -25.65 -52.41 -6.13
N ALA A 561 -24.83 -52.28 -7.18
CA ALA A 561 -24.74 -53.23 -8.28
C ALA A 561 -23.36 -53.89 -8.41
N GLY A 562 -22.29 -53.23 -7.97
CA GLY A 562 -20.96 -53.85 -7.93
C GLY A 562 -19.81 -52.90 -7.62
N ASN A 563 -18.60 -53.46 -7.70
CA ASN A 563 -17.32 -52.76 -7.54
C ASN A 563 -16.52 -52.88 -8.83
N LEU A 564 -15.75 -51.86 -9.18
CA LEU A 564 -14.80 -51.86 -10.29
C LEU A 564 -13.44 -51.33 -9.81
N ILE A 565 -12.40 -51.56 -10.60
CA ILE A 565 -11.06 -50.99 -10.42
C ILE A 565 -10.68 -50.34 -11.75
N THR A 566 -10.14 -49.12 -11.71
CA THR A 566 -9.68 -48.43 -12.91
C THR A 566 -8.35 -48.99 -13.42
N ASP A 567 -8.19 -49.02 -14.75
CA ASP A 567 -6.93 -49.39 -15.40
C ASP A 567 -5.88 -48.26 -15.35
N VAL A 568 -4.71 -48.50 -15.96
CA VAL A 568 -3.63 -47.51 -16.11
C VAL A 568 -4.05 -46.19 -16.78
N ASN A 569 -5.16 -46.18 -17.52
CA ASN A 569 -5.75 -45.01 -18.17
C ASN A 569 -6.89 -44.39 -17.34
N GLY A 570 -7.05 -44.78 -16.08
CA GLY A 570 -8.11 -44.31 -15.19
C GLY A 570 -9.50 -44.82 -15.58
N THR A 571 -9.59 -45.89 -16.37
CA THR A 571 -10.84 -46.35 -16.99
C THR A 571 -11.32 -47.68 -16.43
N ALA A 572 -12.61 -47.80 -16.16
CA ALA A 572 -13.31 -49.03 -15.78
C ALA A 572 -14.57 -49.21 -16.65
N SER A 573 -15.05 -50.45 -16.81
CA SER A 573 -16.18 -50.76 -17.70
C SER A 573 -17.20 -51.73 -17.09
N VAL A 574 -18.48 -51.55 -17.45
CA VAL A 574 -19.58 -52.46 -17.11
C VAL A 574 -20.28 -52.93 -18.39
N ASN A 575 -20.26 -54.24 -18.62
CA ASN A 575 -20.85 -54.90 -19.79
C ASN A 575 -22.27 -55.39 -19.50
N ASP A 576 -22.95 -55.90 -20.54
CA ASP A 576 -24.22 -56.67 -20.47
C ASP A 576 -25.42 -55.94 -19.83
N LEU A 577 -25.35 -54.62 -19.71
CA LEU A 577 -26.45 -53.77 -19.25
C LEU A 577 -27.47 -53.50 -20.38
N VAL A 578 -28.76 -53.53 -20.06
CA VAL A 578 -29.84 -53.33 -21.05
C VAL A 578 -30.98 -52.47 -20.50
N GLY A 579 -31.60 -51.67 -21.37
CA GLY A 579 -32.78 -50.86 -21.07
C GLY A 579 -32.47 -49.44 -20.60
N LYS A 580 -33.44 -48.82 -19.92
CA LYS A 580 -33.29 -47.50 -19.30
C LYS A 580 -32.89 -47.65 -17.85
N MET A 581 -31.87 -46.93 -17.41
CA MET A 581 -31.40 -46.96 -16.04
C MET A 581 -30.80 -45.64 -15.58
N ASP A 582 -30.97 -45.33 -14.30
CA ASP A 582 -30.17 -44.33 -13.61
C ASP A 582 -28.90 -45.04 -13.12
N PHE A 583 -27.75 -44.72 -13.71
CA PHE A 583 -26.45 -45.32 -13.37
C PHE A 583 -25.65 -44.33 -12.52
N ALA A 584 -25.14 -44.76 -11.37
CA ALA A 584 -24.36 -43.90 -10.49
C ALA A 584 -23.08 -44.59 -10.04
N VAL A 585 -21.99 -43.84 -9.99
CA VAL A 585 -20.65 -44.25 -9.56
C VAL A 585 -20.28 -43.47 -8.31
N ASN A 586 -19.62 -44.12 -7.36
CA ASN A 586 -19.00 -43.49 -6.21
C ASN A 586 -17.54 -43.95 -6.07
N TYR A 587 -16.61 -43.00 -6.08
CA TYR A 587 -15.24 -43.18 -5.63
C TYR A 587 -15.14 -42.66 -4.20
N ALA A 588 -14.70 -43.50 -3.25
CA ALA A 588 -14.62 -43.12 -1.84
C ALA A 588 -13.49 -42.14 -1.53
N GLY A 589 -12.56 -41.91 -2.46
CA GLY A 589 -11.30 -41.20 -2.20
C GLY A 589 -10.19 -42.16 -1.79
N ASN A 590 -8.97 -41.64 -1.69
CA ASN A 590 -7.85 -42.31 -1.04
C ASN A 590 -7.02 -41.27 -0.28
N GLU A 591 -5.75 -41.55 0.02
CA GLU A 591 -4.88 -40.58 0.69
C GLU A 591 -4.62 -39.32 -0.16
N SER A 592 -4.43 -39.46 -1.48
CA SER A 592 -4.06 -38.35 -2.37
C SER A 592 -5.24 -37.64 -3.05
N TYR A 593 -6.35 -38.34 -3.25
CA TYR A 593 -7.48 -37.88 -4.07
C TYR A 593 -8.79 -37.85 -3.28
N LEU A 594 -9.57 -36.78 -3.44
CA LEU A 594 -10.90 -36.65 -2.84
C LEU A 594 -11.86 -37.74 -3.34
N GLY A 595 -12.81 -38.11 -2.48
CA GLY A 595 -13.97 -38.89 -2.90
C GLY A 595 -14.93 -38.05 -3.74
N SER A 596 -15.60 -38.67 -4.70
CA SER A 596 -16.63 -38.03 -5.52
C SER A 596 -17.63 -39.06 -6.03
N SER A 597 -18.79 -38.58 -6.46
CA SER A 597 -19.81 -39.40 -7.11
C SER A 597 -20.35 -38.69 -8.35
N ALA A 598 -20.70 -39.49 -9.37
CA ALA A 598 -21.37 -39.02 -10.56
C ALA A 598 -22.56 -39.93 -10.87
N SER A 599 -23.59 -39.40 -11.50
CA SER A 599 -24.69 -40.21 -12.02
C SER A 599 -25.17 -39.68 -13.36
N ASP A 600 -25.65 -40.58 -14.21
CA ASP A 600 -26.25 -40.26 -15.49
C ASP A 600 -27.42 -41.21 -15.83
N LYS A 601 -28.30 -40.78 -16.73
CA LYS A 601 -29.50 -41.50 -17.15
C LYS A 601 -29.24 -42.21 -18.47
N ILE A 602 -28.78 -43.45 -18.39
CA ILE A 602 -28.34 -44.24 -19.52
C ILE A 602 -29.51 -44.98 -20.18
N ILE A 603 -29.54 -45.01 -21.51
CA ILE A 603 -30.49 -45.79 -22.32
C ILE A 603 -29.71 -46.71 -23.26
N ILE A 604 -29.53 -47.98 -22.85
CA ILE A 604 -28.87 -49.01 -23.66
C ILE A 604 -29.94 -49.77 -24.44
N VAL A 605 -30.09 -49.42 -25.71
CA VAL A 605 -31.05 -50.06 -26.62
C VAL A 605 -30.38 -51.24 -27.30
N VAL A 606 -30.96 -52.44 -27.16
CA VAL A 606 -30.51 -53.62 -27.91
C VAL A 606 -30.61 -53.32 -29.41
N LYS A 607 -29.48 -53.40 -30.11
CA LYS A 607 -29.35 -53.06 -31.53
C LYS A 607 -30.28 -53.93 -32.37
N ALA A 608 -31.25 -53.30 -33.05
CA ALA A 608 -32.18 -53.99 -33.93
C ALA A 608 -31.46 -54.67 -35.11
N PRO A 609 -31.99 -55.78 -35.66
CA PRO A 609 -31.39 -56.45 -36.80
C PRO A 609 -31.30 -55.52 -38.02
N VAL A 610 -30.24 -55.69 -38.82
CA VAL A 610 -30.02 -54.90 -40.04
C VAL A 610 -31.01 -55.35 -41.10
N ARG A 611 -32.08 -54.59 -41.28
CA ARG A 611 -33.12 -54.85 -42.28
C ARG A 611 -32.62 -54.56 -43.69
N HIS A 612 -32.90 -55.47 -44.62
CA HIS A 612 -32.50 -55.31 -46.02
C HIS A 612 -33.40 -54.32 -46.76
N ASN A 613 -32.81 -53.45 -47.59
CA ASN A 613 -33.57 -52.49 -48.37
C ASN A 613 -34.43 -53.17 -49.44
N THR A 614 -35.65 -52.68 -49.65
CA THR A 614 -36.57 -53.19 -50.68
C THR A 614 -36.84 -52.17 -51.79
N GLN A 615 -37.33 -52.69 -52.92
CA GLN A 615 -37.76 -51.92 -54.07
C GLN A 615 -39.08 -52.49 -54.61
N ILE A 616 -40.07 -51.62 -54.77
CA ILE A 616 -41.26 -51.91 -55.59
C ILE A 616 -40.96 -51.52 -57.03
N VAL A 617 -41.15 -52.47 -57.96
CA VAL A 617 -41.04 -52.27 -59.39
C VAL A 617 -42.42 -52.32 -60.02
N SER A 618 -42.81 -51.21 -60.64
CA SER A 618 -44.13 -51.01 -61.25
C SER A 618 -44.05 -49.99 -62.38
N SER A 619 -45.03 -50.00 -63.29
CA SER A 619 -45.13 -49.06 -64.39
C SER A 619 -46.49 -48.36 -64.41
N ASP A 620 -46.56 -47.18 -65.03
CA ASP A 620 -47.83 -46.53 -65.36
C ASP A 620 -48.78 -47.49 -66.11
N PHE A 621 -50.08 -47.38 -65.83
CA PHE A 621 -51.11 -48.27 -66.38
C PHE A 621 -52.15 -47.47 -67.15
N ASN A 622 -52.45 -47.91 -68.38
CA ASN A 622 -53.37 -47.21 -69.26
C ASN A 622 -54.44 -48.17 -69.76
N GLN A 623 -55.71 -47.81 -69.60
CA GLN A 623 -56.84 -48.52 -70.20
C GLN A 623 -57.96 -47.54 -70.55
N MET A 624 -59.05 -48.05 -71.14
CA MET A 624 -60.27 -47.26 -71.30
C MET A 624 -61.19 -47.45 -70.08
N ALA A 625 -62.12 -46.52 -69.88
CA ALA A 625 -63.16 -46.60 -68.86
C ALA A 625 -63.91 -47.93 -68.89
N VAL A 626 -64.31 -48.45 -67.73
CA VAL A 626 -64.97 -49.74 -67.55
C VAL A 626 -66.43 -49.54 -67.17
N ASP A 627 -67.37 -50.08 -67.94
CA ASP A 627 -68.80 -50.10 -67.59
C ASP A 627 -69.11 -51.23 -66.60
N PHE A 628 -68.52 -51.11 -65.40
CA PHE A 628 -68.54 -52.15 -64.36
C PHE A 628 -69.96 -52.58 -63.97
N TYR A 629 -70.88 -51.61 -63.88
CA TYR A 629 -72.29 -51.80 -63.57
C TYR A 629 -73.07 -52.58 -64.63
N ASN A 630 -72.58 -52.64 -65.87
CA ASN A 630 -73.15 -53.44 -66.96
C ASN A 630 -72.31 -54.71 -67.26
N GLY A 631 -71.55 -55.19 -66.26
CA GLY A 631 -70.83 -56.46 -66.32
C GLY A 631 -69.47 -56.42 -67.03
N GLU A 632 -68.95 -55.23 -67.36
CA GLU A 632 -67.58 -55.11 -67.87
C GLU A 632 -66.54 -55.23 -66.74
N ARG A 633 -65.35 -55.71 -67.05
CA ARG A 633 -64.20 -55.76 -66.12
C ARG A 633 -62.95 -55.22 -66.82
N GLY A 634 -62.11 -54.51 -66.07
CA GLY A 634 -60.85 -53.94 -66.55
C GLY A 634 -59.64 -54.80 -66.25
N GLY A 635 -58.47 -54.33 -66.70
CA GLY A 635 -57.21 -55.06 -66.59
C GLY A 635 -56.65 -55.07 -65.17
N TYR A 636 -55.53 -55.78 -64.98
CA TYR A 636 -54.81 -55.80 -63.72
C TYR A 636 -53.62 -54.84 -63.77
N PHE A 637 -53.57 -53.91 -62.81
CA PHE A 637 -52.34 -53.22 -62.45
C PHE A 637 -51.48 -54.19 -61.63
N THR A 638 -50.19 -54.28 -61.94
CA THR A 638 -49.28 -55.28 -61.37
C THR A 638 -48.01 -54.62 -60.85
N VAL A 639 -47.57 -55.04 -59.66
CA VAL A 639 -46.36 -54.55 -59.01
C VAL A 639 -45.51 -55.73 -58.56
N VAL A 640 -44.18 -55.59 -58.58
CA VAL A 640 -43.24 -56.62 -58.12
C VAL A 640 -42.47 -56.08 -56.94
N LEU A 641 -42.46 -56.78 -55.81
CA LEU A 641 -41.62 -56.46 -54.66
C LEU A 641 -40.35 -57.30 -54.69
N ARG A 642 -39.20 -56.66 -54.49
CA ARG A 642 -37.89 -57.31 -54.40
C ARG A 642 -36.97 -56.63 -53.39
N ASP A 643 -35.92 -57.32 -52.96
CA ASP A 643 -34.83 -56.72 -52.19
C ASP A 643 -33.89 -55.87 -53.09
N VAL A 644 -32.91 -55.20 -52.47
CA VAL A 644 -31.88 -54.39 -53.15
C VAL A 644 -30.96 -55.20 -54.07
N ASN A 645 -30.84 -56.52 -53.86
CA ASN A 645 -30.04 -57.44 -54.67
C ASN A 645 -30.82 -57.99 -55.87
N GLY A 646 -32.14 -57.76 -55.93
CA GLY A 646 -33.04 -58.18 -56.99
C GLY A 646 -33.89 -59.42 -56.68
N THR A 647 -33.75 -60.01 -55.48
CA THR A 647 -34.51 -61.20 -55.04
C THR A 647 -35.98 -60.86 -54.85
N VAL A 648 -36.88 -61.59 -55.51
CA VAL A 648 -38.33 -61.36 -55.40
C VAL A 648 -38.87 -61.78 -54.02
N LEU A 649 -39.72 -60.94 -53.42
CA LEU A 649 -40.27 -61.16 -52.08
C LEU A 649 -41.71 -61.68 -52.16
N ALA A 650 -41.88 -62.99 -52.02
CA ALA A 650 -43.16 -63.68 -52.04
C ALA A 650 -43.92 -63.56 -50.70
N ASN A 651 -45.25 -63.68 -50.76
CA ASN A 651 -46.16 -63.67 -49.61
C ASN A 651 -46.11 -62.40 -48.72
N LYS A 652 -45.58 -61.28 -49.24
CA LYS A 652 -45.50 -60.00 -48.53
C LYS A 652 -46.73 -59.12 -48.83
N PRO A 653 -47.29 -58.40 -47.83
CA PRO A 653 -48.44 -57.52 -48.03
C PRO A 653 -48.03 -56.19 -48.68
N VAL A 654 -48.63 -55.87 -49.82
CA VAL A 654 -48.46 -54.59 -50.53
C VAL A 654 -49.78 -53.82 -50.52
N SER A 655 -49.72 -52.58 -50.05
CA SER A 655 -50.86 -51.66 -49.98
C SER A 655 -50.89 -50.77 -51.22
N ILE A 656 -52.00 -50.77 -51.96
CA ILE A 656 -52.23 -49.87 -53.10
C ILE A 656 -53.32 -48.87 -52.70
N GLY A 657 -52.92 -47.64 -52.41
CA GLY A 657 -53.78 -46.52 -52.04
C GLY A 657 -54.26 -45.70 -53.25
N PHE A 658 -55.56 -45.45 -53.32
CA PHE A 658 -56.18 -44.54 -54.28
C PHE A 658 -57.46 -43.91 -53.72
N ASN A 659 -57.60 -42.59 -53.89
CA ASN A 659 -58.80 -41.82 -53.51
C ASN A 659 -59.29 -42.07 -52.06
N GLY A 660 -58.34 -42.13 -51.10
CA GLY A 660 -58.61 -42.39 -49.68
C GLY A 660 -58.90 -43.85 -49.32
N VAL A 661 -58.94 -44.77 -50.29
CA VAL A 661 -59.13 -46.21 -50.05
C VAL A 661 -57.80 -46.94 -50.24
N VAL A 662 -57.49 -47.88 -49.35
CA VAL A 662 -56.30 -48.74 -49.43
C VAL A 662 -56.72 -50.17 -49.77
N TYR A 663 -56.16 -50.71 -50.85
CA TYR A 663 -56.32 -52.09 -51.26
C TYR A 663 -55.08 -52.88 -50.86
N ASN A 664 -55.21 -53.75 -49.86
CA ASN A 664 -54.13 -54.66 -49.48
C ASN A 664 -54.17 -55.90 -50.39
N VAL A 665 -53.05 -56.15 -51.07
CA VAL A 665 -52.83 -57.30 -51.95
C VAL A 665 -51.54 -58.00 -51.53
N THR A 666 -51.47 -59.31 -51.69
CA THR A 666 -50.27 -60.08 -51.31
C THR A 666 -49.48 -60.45 -52.55
N THR A 667 -48.15 -60.44 -52.47
CA THR A 667 -47.29 -60.91 -53.55
C THR A 667 -47.37 -62.43 -53.72
N ASP A 668 -47.48 -62.89 -54.97
CA ASP A 668 -47.38 -64.31 -55.31
C ASP A 668 -45.94 -64.85 -55.18
N GLU A 669 -45.72 -66.13 -55.45
CA GLU A 669 -44.41 -66.80 -55.43
C GLU A 669 -43.34 -66.13 -56.31
N LYS A 670 -43.74 -65.26 -57.25
CA LYS A 670 -42.85 -64.49 -58.14
C LYS A 670 -42.66 -63.04 -57.68
N GLY A 671 -43.09 -62.73 -56.46
CA GLY A 671 -43.07 -61.39 -55.88
C GLY A 671 -44.14 -60.44 -56.47
N VAL A 672 -45.12 -60.94 -57.24
CA VAL A 672 -46.07 -60.08 -57.97
C VAL A 672 -47.38 -59.92 -57.22
N ALA A 673 -47.77 -58.68 -56.91
CA ALA A 673 -49.11 -58.34 -56.42
C ALA A 673 -49.94 -57.68 -57.54
N LYS A 674 -51.26 -57.93 -57.58
CA LYS A 674 -52.14 -57.55 -58.70
C LYS A 674 -53.48 -56.98 -58.24
N LEU A 675 -53.91 -55.85 -58.81
CA LEU A 675 -55.18 -55.19 -58.50
C LEU A 675 -56.00 -54.94 -59.79
N GLN A 676 -57.26 -55.38 -59.82
CA GLN A 676 -58.12 -55.19 -61.00
C GLN A 676 -58.71 -53.77 -61.06
N ILE A 677 -58.43 -53.06 -62.15
CA ILE A 677 -58.82 -51.65 -62.33
C ILE A 677 -60.20 -51.57 -62.99
N ASN A 678 -61.25 -51.41 -62.19
CA ASN A 678 -62.64 -51.34 -62.67
C ASN A 678 -63.18 -49.88 -62.72
N LEU A 679 -62.32 -48.91 -63.04
CA LEU A 679 -62.66 -47.48 -63.01
C LEU A 679 -63.56 -47.06 -64.19
N ALA A 680 -64.73 -46.49 -63.88
CA ALA A 680 -65.73 -46.09 -64.87
C ALA A 680 -65.55 -44.66 -65.40
N TRP A 681 -64.82 -43.79 -64.70
CA TRP A 681 -64.65 -42.40 -65.12
C TRP A 681 -63.32 -42.22 -65.84
N SER A 682 -63.34 -41.53 -66.98
CA SER A 682 -62.12 -41.13 -67.68
C SER A 682 -61.37 -40.05 -66.92
N GLY A 683 -60.07 -40.21 -66.73
CA GLY A 683 -59.23 -39.27 -65.99
C GLY A 683 -57.80 -39.80 -65.84
N ILE A 684 -56.96 -39.00 -65.20
CA ILE A 684 -55.65 -39.43 -64.71
C ILE A 684 -55.79 -39.61 -63.19
N TYR A 685 -55.37 -40.77 -62.71
CA TYR A 685 -55.37 -41.12 -61.29
C TYR A 685 -53.94 -41.43 -60.84
N THR A 686 -53.66 -41.27 -59.55
CA THR A 686 -52.38 -41.62 -58.93
C THR A 686 -52.59 -42.73 -57.93
N PHE A 687 -51.87 -43.85 -58.12
CA PHE A 687 -51.90 -44.99 -57.21
C PHE A 687 -50.60 -44.97 -56.40
N ALA A 688 -50.75 -44.83 -55.09
CA ALA A 688 -49.64 -44.87 -54.14
C ALA A 688 -49.45 -46.33 -53.68
N VAL A 689 -48.32 -46.94 -54.01
CA VAL A 689 -48.01 -48.33 -53.70
C VAL A 689 -46.95 -48.36 -52.60
N ALA A 690 -47.26 -49.05 -51.50
CA ALA A 690 -46.42 -49.14 -50.33
C ALA A 690 -46.22 -50.60 -49.89
N PHE A 691 -44.98 -50.94 -49.54
CA PHE A 691 -44.66 -52.03 -48.64
C PHE A 691 -44.14 -51.36 -47.37
N LEU A 692 -44.77 -51.61 -46.22
CA LEU A 692 -44.45 -50.89 -44.98
C LEU A 692 -43.18 -51.41 -44.28
N GLY A 693 -42.57 -52.47 -44.81
CA GLY A 693 -41.50 -53.21 -44.16
C GLY A 693 -42.04 -54.30 -43.24
N ASP A 694 -41.12 -55.14 -42.77
CA ASP A 694 -41.34 -56.14 -41.72
C ASP A 694 -40.02 -56.31 -40.93
N ASP A 695 -39.87 -57.39 -40.18
CA ASP A 695 -38.70 -57.59 -39.32
C ASP A 695 -37.39 -57.84 -40.08
N ASP A 696 -37.47 -58.33 -41.32
CA ASP A 696 -36.32 -58.64 -42.18
C ASP A 696 -36.01 -57.50 -43.17
N TYR A 697 -37.04 -56.73 -43.57
CA TYR A 697 -36.99 -55.82 -44.72
C TYR A 697 -37.47 -54.40 -44.39
N THR A 698 -36.78 -53.38 -44.92
CA THR A 698 -37.25 -51.99 -44.84
C THR A 698 -38.41 -51.74 -45.81
N GLY A 699 -39.27 -50.78 -45.46
CA GLY A 699 -40.38 -50.39 -46.32
C GLY A 699 -39.92 -49.66 -47.58
N SER A 700 -40.72 -49.75 -48.64
CA SER A 700 -40.51 -49.04 -49.91
C SER A 700 -41.82 -48.52 -50.49
N PHE A 701 -41.72 -47.46 -51.29
CA PHE A 701 -42.87 -46.69 -51.77
C PHE A 701 -42.66 -46.22 -53.22
N VAL A 702 -43.72 -46.25 -54.02
CA VAL A 702 -43.74 -45.74 -55.40
C VAL A 702 -45.13 -45.20 -55.75
N VAL A 703 -45.21 -44.20 -56.63
CA VAL A 703 -46.48 -43.69 -57.17
C VAL A 703 -46.52 -43.97 -58.67
N ASN A 704 -47.62 -44.58 -59.14
CA ASN A 704 -47.86 -44.82 -60.56
C ASN A 704 -49.05 -44.01 -61.08
N LYS A 705 -48.95 -43.55 -62.32
CA LYS A 705 -50.03 -42.85 -63.02
C LYS A 705 -50.93 -43.88 -63.71
N ILE A 706 -52.22 -43.82 -63.41
CA ILE A 706 -53.25 -44.68 -63.99
C ILE A 706 -54.13 -43.84 -64.91
N THR A 707 -53.97 -43.97 -66.22
CA THR A 707 -54.75 -43.20 -67.21
C THR A 707 -55.95 -44.00 -67.68
N ILE A 708 -57.15 -43.46 -67.47
CA ILE A 708 -58.41 -44.01 -67.96
C ILE A 708 -58.92 -43.13 -69.09
N THR A 709 -58.88 -43.61 -70.34
CA THR A 709 -59.42 -42.89 -71.49
C THR A 709 -60.91 -43.18 -71.69
N LYS A 710 -61.63 -42.30 -72.39
CA LYS A 710 -63.02 -42.59 -72.77
C LYS A 710 -63.05 -43.70 -73.81
N LYS A 711 -64.13 -44.49 -73.82
CA LYS A 711 -64.38 -45.51 -74.83
C LYS A 711 -64.68 -44.85 -76.18
N PRO A 712 -63.95 -45.18 -77.25
CA PRO A 712 -64.32 -44.75 -78.59
C PRO A 712 -65.71 -45.26 -78.96
N THR A 713 -66.57 -44.30 -79.30
CA THR A 713 -67.99 -44.54 -79.53
C THR A 713 -68.24 -45.01 -80.97
N VAL A 714 -69.06 -46.05 -81.11
CA VAL A 714 -69.67 -46.48 -82.36
C VAL A 714 -71.13 -46.03 -82.35
N LEU A 715 -71.40 -44.97 -83.11
CA LEU A 715 -72.74 -44.42 -83.34
C LEU A 715 -73.13 -44.78 -84.78
N SER A 716 -74.12 -45.67 -84.93
CA SER A 716 -74.62 -46.13 -86.22
C SER A 716 -76.09 -45.76 -86.41
N VAL A 717 -76.41 -45.14 -87.55
CA VAL A 717 -77.75 -44.71 -87.92
C VAL A 717 -77.98 -45.08 -89.38
N PRO A 718 -78.51 -46.27 -89.69
CA PRO A 718 -78.74 -46.70 -91.06
C PRO A 718 -79.62 -45.71 -91.82
N ALA A 719 -79.33 -45.51 -93.11
CA ALA A 719 -80.25 -44.79 -93.99
C ALA A 719 -81.57 -45.56 -94.10
N LYS A 720 -82.69 -44.85 -94.20
CA LYS A 720 -84.01 -45.49 -94.18
C LYS A 720 -85.00 -44.79 -95.11
N THR A 721 -85.87 -45.59 -95.72
CA THR A 721 -86.90 -45.12 -96.64
C THR A 721 -88.27 -45.37 -96.04
N PHE A 722 -89.17 -44.39 -96.12
CA PHE A 722 -90.58 -44.52 -95.75
C PHE A 722 -91.46 -43.91 -96.83
N GLY A 723 -92.65 -44.48 -97.04
CA GLY A 723 -93.69 -43.83 -97.83
C GLY A 723 -94.22 -42.57 -97.14
N VAL A 724 -94.58 -41.53 -97.91
CA VAL A 724 -95.20 -40.28 -97.43
C VAL A 724 -96.25 -40.50 -96.33
N TYR A 725 -97.22 -41.38 -96.58
CA TYR A 725 -98.37 -41.57 -95.70
C TYR A 725 -98.11 -42.50 -94.51
N ASN A 726 -96.89 -43.05 -94.35
CA ASN A 726 -96.56 -43.91 -93.22
C ASN A 726 -96.58 -43.09 -91.91
N LYS A 727 -97.49 -43.44 -90.99
CA LYS A 727 -97.67 -42.76 -89.69
C LYS A 727 -96.56 -43.09 -88.67
N ASN A 728 -95.82 -44.17 -88.86
CA ASN A 728 -94.80 -44.68 -87.93
C ASN A 728 -93.39 -44.67 -88.56
N LYS A 729 -92.89 -43.48 -88.93
CA LYS A 729 -91.51 -43.31 -89.44
C LYS A 729 -90.53 -43.33 -88.26
N VAL A 730 -89.79 -44.43 -88.08
CA VAL A 730 -88.86 -44.63 -86.95
C VAL A 730 -87.41 -44.71 -87.41
N ILE A 731 -86.61 -43.73 -86.99
CA ILE A 731 -85.15 -43.74 -87.11
C ILE A 731 -84.59 -44.59 -85.98
N VAL A 732 -83.75 -45.57 -86.31
CA VAL A 732 -83.11 -46.48 -85.35
C VAL A 732 -81.66 -46.06 -85.19
N VAL A 733 -81.25 -45.75 -83.97
CA VAL A 733 -79.90 -45.34 -83.61
C VAL A 733 -79.29 -46.42 -82.73
N THR A 734 -78.12 -46.93 -83.09
CA THR A 734 -77.34 -47.86 -82.25
C THR A 734 -76.11 -47.15 -81.71
N LEU A 735 -75.91 -47.23 -80.39
CA LEU A 735 -74.77 -46.65 -79.67
C LEU A 735 -74.05 -47.75 -78.88
N LYS A 736 -72.77 -47.95 -79.20
CA LYS A 736 -71.86 -48.87 -78.51
C LYS A 736 -70.54 -48.16 -78.24
N GLY A 737 -69.71 -48.71 -77.37
CA GLY A 737 -68.30 -48.31 -77.22
C GLY A 737 -67.40 -49.52 -77.12
N LYS A 738 -66.13 -49.37 -77.46
CA LYS A 738 -65.15 -50.46 -77.38
C LYS A 738 -64.94 -50.90 -75.90
N LYS A 739 -64.70 -52.18 -75.67
CA LYS A 739 -64.35 -52.71 -74.34
C LYS A 739 -62.98 -52.20 -73.88
N ALA A 740 -62.80 -52.09 -72.56
CA ALA A 740 -61.54 -51.68 -71.94
C ALA A 740 -60.40 -52.70 -72.15
N ILE A 741 -60.76 -53.97 -72.30
CA ILE A 741 -59.86 -55.05 -72.72
C ILE A 741 -60.39 -55.68 -74.01
N GLY A 742 -59.49 -55.95 -74.95
CA GLY A 742 -59.80 -56.65 -76.21
C GLY A 742 -60.51 -55.78 -77.26
N ASN A 743 -60.98 -56.43 -78.32
CA ASN A 743 -61.54 -55.75 -79.50
C ASN A 743 -63.07 -55.81 -79.63
N SER A 744 -63.77 -56.33 -78.61
CA SER A 744 -65.24 -56.37 -78.57
C SER A 744 -65.86 -55.04 -78.09
N TYR A 745 -67.19 -54.95 -78.12
CA TYR A 745 -67.95 -53.75 -77.75
C TYR A 745 -68.87 -53.99 -76.55
N VAL A 746 -69.15 -52.92 -75.79
CA VAL A 746 -70.27 -52.82 -74.85
C VAL A 746 -71.39 -51.97 -75.46
N ASN A 747 -72.62 -52.26 -75.08
CA ASN A 747 -73.77 -51.42 -75.40
C ASN A 747 -73.74 -50.18 -74.52
N ALA A 748 -73.88 -48.98 -75.09
CA ALA A 748 -73.95 -47.76 -74.28
C ALA A 748 -75.39 -47.60 -73.74
N VAL A 749 -75.70 -48.26 -72.62
CA VAL A 749 -77.07 -48.38 -72.07
C VAL A 749 -77.54 -47.09 -71.39
N GLY A 750 -78.76 -46.64 -71.65
CA GLY A 750 -79.39 -45.48 -70.98
C GLY A 750 -78.91 -44.10 -71.47
N ARG A 751 -78.05 -44.05 -72.50
CA ARG A 751 -77.39 -42.84 -72.99
C ARG A 751 -78.30 -42.04 -73.92
N THR A 752 -78.30 -40.73 -73.76
CA THR A 752 -79.15 -39.80 -74.51
C THR A 752 -78.52 -39.46 -75.86
N VAL A 753 -79.22 -39.78 -76.96
CA VAL A 753 -78.88 -39.33 -78.33
C VAL A 753 -79.86 -38.25 -78.79
N LYS A 754 -79.35 -37.25 -79.52
CA LYS A 754 -80.15 -36.21 -80.17
C LYS A 754 -80.13 -36.44 -81.68
N VAL A 755 -81.31 -36.44 -82.31
CA VAL A 755 -81.50 -36.68 -83.75
C VAL A 755 -82.20 -35.47 -84.37
N THR A 756 -81.52 -34.77 -85.26
CA THR A 756 -82.07 -33.61 -85.97
C THR A 756 -82.37 -33.98 -87.42
N VAL A 757 -83.60 -33.73 -87.86
CA VAL A 757 -84.04 -33.97 -89.24
C VAL A 757 -85.09 -32.95 -89.64
N ASN A 758 -84.97 -32.37 -90.84
CA ASN A 758 -85.84 -31.28 -91.33
C ASN A 758 -86.00 -30.12 -90.32
N GLY A 759 -84.88 -29.64 -89.76
CA GLY A 759 -84.84 -28.55 -88.76
C GLY A 759 -85.32 -28.93 -87.35
N LYS A 760 -86.08 -30.02 -87.17
CA LYS A 760 -86.59 -30.44 -85.86
C LYS A 760 -85.64 -31.42 -85.17
N THR A 761 -85.35 -31.17 -83.89
CA THR A 761 -84.51 -32.04 -83.06
C THR A 761 -85.37 -32.88 -82.12
N TYR A 762 -85.07 -34.17 -82.07
CA TYR A 762 -85.69 -35.19 -81.22
C TYR A 762 -84.63 -35.74 -80.27
N THR A 763 -85.04 -36.21 -79.08
CA THR A 763 -84.13 -36.76 -78.06
C THR A 763 -84.66 -38.11 -77.58
N ALA A 764 -83.80 -39.11 -77.45
CA ALA A 764 -84.16 -40.43 -76.92
C ALA A 764 -82.98 -41.05 -76.15
N LYS A 765 -83.29 -41.91 -75.16
CA LYS A 765 -82.30 -42.74 -74.47
C LYS A 765 -82.19 -44.12 -75.13
N THR A 766 -81.00 -44.69 -75.12
CA THR A 766 -80.75 -46.07 -75.55
C THR A 766 -81.21 -47.09 -74.52
N ASN A 767 -81.69 -48.24 -74.97
CA ASN A 767 -82.07 -49.37 -74.11
C ASN A 767 -80.86 -50.27 -73.75
N SER A 768 -81.11 -51.40 -73.07
CA SER A 768 -80.10 -52.41 -72.70
C SER A 768 -79.34 -53.03 -73.89
N LYS A 769 -79.87 -52.93 -75.11
CA LYS A 769 -79.21 -53.35 -76.35
C LYS A 769 -78.41 -52.22 -77.02
N GLY A 770 -78.32 -51.04 -76.39
CA GLY A 770 -77.66 -49.86 -76.92
C GLY A 770 -78.46 -49.15 -78.02
N VAL A 771 -79.76 -49.44 -78.16
CA VAL A 771 -80.58 -48.94 -79.27
C VAL A 771 -81.59 -47.90 -78.79
N ALA A 772 -81.68 -46.78 -79.51
CA ALA A 772 -82.72 -45.76 -79.36
C ALA A 772 -83.60 -45.73 -80.63
N ASN A 773 -84.92 -45.64 -80.44
CA ASN A 773 -85.91 -45.59 -81.52
C ASN A 773 -86.61 -44.23 -81.52
N ILE A 774 -86.43 -43.43 -82.57
CA ILE A 774 -86.93 -42.06 -82.66
C ILE A 774 -88.05 -42.00 -83.71
N LYS A 775 -89.29 -41.75 -83.27
CA LYS A 775 -90.42 -41.44 -84.17
C LYS A 775 -90.27 -40.01 -84.71
N VAL A 776 -90.36 -39.85 -86.04
CA VAL A 776 -90.26 -38.54 -86.72
C VAL A 776 -91.48 -38.26 -87.58
N SER A 777 -91.98 -37.03 -87.53
CA SER A 777 -93.18 -36.61 -88.28
C SER A 777 -92.78 -35.79 -89.49
N ILE A 778 -92.53 -36.46 -90.63
CA ILE A 778 -92.21 -35.83 -91.92
C ILE A 778 -93.16 -36.37 -92.97
N ASN A 779 -93.91 -35.47 -93.60
CA ASN A 779 -95.06 -35.79 -94.46
C ASN A 779 -94.92 -35.25 -95.90
N LYS A 780 -93.76 -34.71 -96.27
CA LYS A 780 -93.45 -34.24 -97.63
C LYS A 780 -92.43 -35.18 -98.28
N ARG A 781 -92.55 -35.43 -99.59
CA ARG A 781 -91.56 -36.20 -100.36
C ARG A 781 -90.22 -35.47 -100.37
N GLY A 782 -89.12 -36.19 -100.22
CA GLY A 782 -87.78 -35.61 -100.23
C GLY A 782 -86.72 -36.48 -99.57
N THR A 783 -85.45 -36.12 -99.81
CA THR A 783 -84.29 -36.70 -99.14
C THR A 783 -83.86 -35.77 -98.01
N TYR A 784 -84.01 -36.22 -96.76
CA TYR A 784 -83.65 -35.46 -95.58
C TYR A 784 -82.33 -35.97 -95.00
N THR A 785 -81.39 -35.06 -94.70
CA THR A 785 -80.23 -35.41 -93.89
C THR A 785 -80.67 -35.56 -92.44
N VAL A 786 -80.33 -36.70 -91.83
CA VAL A 786 -80.52 -36.99 -90.41
C VAL A 786 -79.18 -36.78 -89.73
N THR A 787 -79.03 -35.73 -88.93
CA THR A 787 -77.84 -35.51 -88.12
C THR A 787 -78.07 -36.06 -86.72
N THR A 788 -77.32 -37.09 -86.32
CA THR A 788 -77.43 -37.69 -84.99
C THR A 788 -76.18 -37.40 -84.18
N ARG A 789 -76.35 -36.83 -82.99
CA ARG A 789 -75.28 -36.50 -82.04
C ARG A 789 -75.50 -37.23 -80.72
N PHE A 790 -74.48 -37.97 -80.30
CA PHE A 790 -74.23 -38.31 -78.91
C PHE A 790 -73.21 -37.31 -78.35
N ALA A 791 -73.52 -36.69 -77.21
CA ALA A 791 -72.68 -35.63 -76.64
C ALA A 791 -71.42 -36.14 -75.92
N GLY A 792 -71.29 -37.46 -75.75
CA GLY A 792 -70.30 -38.05 -74.85
C GLY A 792 -70.81 -38.10 -73.41
N ASP A 793 -70.18 -38.93 -72.60
CA ASP A 793 -70.27 -38.88 -71.14
C ASP A 793 -68.87 -39.13 -70.54
N SER A 794 -68.76 -39.57 -69.29
CA SER A 794 -67.49 -39.89 -68.64
C SER A 794 -66.93 -41.28 -68.99
N LEU A 795 -67.74 -42.15 -69.61
CA LEU A 795 -67.34 -43.48 -70.10
C LEU A 795 -67.12 -43.48 -71.62
N PHE A 796 -67.92 -42.75 -72.39
CA PHE A 796 -68.01 -42.84 -73.85
C PHE A 796 -67.69 -41.50 -74.53
N GLU A 797 -66.93 -41.54 -75.63
CA GLU A 797 -66.60 -40.34 -76.42
C GLU A 797 -67.81 -39.73 -77.11
N ALA A 798 -67.77 -38.40 -77.30
CA ALA A 798 -68.76 -37.70 -78.12
C ALA A 798 -68.67 -38.14 -79.58
N LYS A 799 -69.82 -38.28 -80.25
CA LYS A 799 -69.85 -38.62 -81.68
C LYS A 799 -71.04 -38.01 -82.38
N THR A 800 -70.81 -37.42 -83.54
CA THR A 800 -71.86 -37.00 -84.46
C THR A 800 -71.71 -37.79 -85.74
N THR A 801 -72.82 -38.24 -86.32
CA THR A 801 -72.86 -38.86 -87.65
C THR A 801 -74.05 -38.31 -88.42
N THR A 802 -74.01 -38.41 -89.74
CA THR A 802 -75.15 -38.11 -90.59
C THR A 802 -75.60 -39.37 -91.33
N SER A 803 -76.90 -39.45 -91.63
CA SER A 803 -77.45 -40.43 -92.55
C SER A 803 -78.55 -39.80 -93.40
N LYS A 804 -79.20 -40.59 -94.27
CA LYS A 804 -80.27 -40.12 -95.15
C LYS A 804 -81.59 -40.80 -94.81
N LEU A 805 -82.63 -39.98 -94.70
CA LEU A 805 -84.02 -40.40 -94.57
C LEU A 805 -84.74 -40.03 -95.87
N TYR A 806 -85.15 -41.04 -96.63
CA TYR A 806 -85.87 -40.86 -97.87
C TYR A 806 -87.36 -40.97 -97.61
N ILE A 807 -88.10 -39.89 -97.81
CA ILE A 807 -89.56 -39.92 -97.86
C ILE A 807 -89.96 -40.01 -99.32
N LYS A 808 -90.37 -41.22 -99.74
CA LYS A 808 -90.81 -41.49 -101.11
C LYS A 808 -92.32 -41.37 -101.23
#